data_AF-A0A1E5VFI7-F1
#
_entry.id   AF-A0A1E5VFI7-F1
#
_cell.length_a   1.000
_cell.length_b   1.000
_cell.length_c   1.000
_cell.angle_alpha   90.00
_cell.angle_beta   90.00
_cell.angle_gamma   90.00
#
_symmetry.space_group_name_H-M   'P 1'
#
loop_
_entity.id
_entity.type
_entity.pdbx_description
1 polymer ?
#
loop_
_entity_poly.entity_id
_entity_poly.type
_entity_poly.pdbx_seq_one_letter_code
_entity_poly.pdbx_strand_id
1 'polypeptide(L)'
;MAGAVSALFLLDIKGRVLVWRDYRGDVSALQAERFFTKLLDKEGDAEVHSPVVYDDAGVTYMFIQHNNVFLLTAARQNCNAASILLFLHRVVDVFKHYFEELEEESLRDNFVVVYELLDEMMDFGYPQYTEAKILSEFIKTDAYRMEVSQRPPMAVTNAVSWRSEGIRYKKNEVFLDVVESVNILVNSNGQIVRSDVVGALKMRTYLSGMPECKLGLNDRVLLEAQGRATKGKAIDLDDIKFHQCVRLARFENDRTISFIPPDGAFDLMTYRLSTQVKPLIWVEAQIEKHSRSRIELMVKARSQFKERSTATNVEIEVPVPSDATNPNIRTSMGSAAYAPERDAMVWKVKSFPGGKEYMCRAEFSLPSITAEEGAPEKKAPIRVKFEIPYFTVSGIQVRYLKIIEKSGYQALPWLQWWMESVAALEGDAEMLQDDFGSRPSSWSPWSAYQISKRADEMRSLARSLKSKGDFETVVSQACSSLLMEMPSSECVGREPMLEELYALVQDDSVSIVGIHGMAGVGKSTLLRAFHNGMVSRMAHLDIIICAEMPDDDGCDYEEELQISVINQLRLQLQKATKKDRAAALFSTLSKKKFLLVIDNLWVPINLGAMGIPCSSSALRRSNSKIVLATRNEEVCDRMDVRKKMRVGCLPWESSWALFQGKAAGAELVRSSSEMRAYAEELARNCGGLPFALVTVARAMASKRTVQEWKHATMALSTRPGSIAKTWVIDYCIGEEAIDGFSNPEEAVHPVVRLLIAWMVSACGRETSRWLVRPGAGLTDAPDSEGWKRARRMSLMDNQISVLPSAPSCPDLLTLLLCENRKLAKIPDTFFQSMPRLRVLDLSNTAIERLPVGIRALPDLQHLDVSHTNLVALPQEVGTLGELRFLQLSWTPRLRDIPSGVISSLLKLRALHMYSSYADWEDLDELESLWQLRSLDLTLQTVEALKRLATSAQLGASTRRLHMSRYQGLRGIRLPAGALWAKMNALHWLRISNCANLEDLSISVDGRSRRASLPSLQELVLHRLPKVKIVWRGDLPFL
;
A
#
# COMPACT_ATOMS: atom_id res chain seq x y z
N MET A 1 48.39 11.82 -3.25
CA MET A 1 47.22 11.61 -2.37
C MET A 1 46.42 12.91 -2.39
N ALA A 2 45.15 12.87 -2.79
CA ALA A 2 44.29 14.05 -2.73
C ALA A 2 44.04 14.43 -1.26
N GLY A 3 44.08 15.72 -0.92
CA GLY A 3 43.73 16.19 0.41
C GLY A 3 42.26 15.87 0.75
N ALA A 4 41.98 15.66 2.03
CA ALA A 4 40.65 15.36 2.55
C ALA A 4 39.98 16.62 3.14
N VAL A 5 38.66 16.68 3.07
CA VAL A 5 37.85 17.75 3.68
C VAL A 5 38.00 17.72 5.20
N SER A 6 38.08 18.89 5.83
CA SER A 6 38.18 19.01 7.29
C SER A 6 36.81 19.06 7.94
N ALA A 7 35.92 19.92 7.44
CA ALA A 7 34.56 20.08 7.96
C ALA A 7 33.58 20.52 6.88
N LEU A 8 32.29 20.21 7.07
CA LEU A 8 31.17 20.63 6.23
C LEU A 8 30.19 21.46 7.07
N PHE A 9 29.75 22.60 6.52
CA PHE A 9 28.86 23.57 7.14
C PHE A 9 27.65 23.81 6.24
N LEU A 10 26.46 23.83 6.84
CA LEU A 10 25.22 24.29 6.23
C LEU A 10 24.87 25.64 6.89
N LEU A 11 24.87 26.72 6.12
CA LEU A 11 24.63 28.09 6.61
C LEU A 11 23.33 28.67 6.04
N ASP A 12 22.70 29.59 6.76
CA ASP A 12 21.61 30.41 6.22
C ASP A 12 22.14 31.56 5.33
N ILE A 13 21.23 32.31 4.68
CA ILE A 13 21.60 33.50 3.89
C ILE A 13 22.30 34.61 4.68
N LYS A 14 22.29 34.54 6.01
CA LYS A 14 22.93 35.51 6.92
C LYS A 14 24.28 34.99 7.43
N GLY A 15 24.73 33.82 6.99
CA GLY A 15 25.99 33.20 7.39
C GLY A 15 25.95 32.48 8.73
N ARG A 16 24.76 32.27 9.34
CA ARG A 16 24.63 31.52 10.59
C ARG A 16 24.65 30.03 10.33
N VAL A 17 25.39 29.29 11.15
CA VAL A 17 25.50 27.84 11.06
C VAL A 17 24.17 27.19 11.47
N LEU A 18 23.52 26.49 10.54
CA LEU A 18 22.33 25.67 10.80
C LEU A 18 22.75 24.28 11.29
N VAL A 19 23.66 23.64 10.56
CA VAL A 19 24.23 22.33 10.88
C VAL A 19 25.69 22.36 10.48
N TRP A 20 26.56 21.72 11.25
CA TRP A 20 27.94 21.50 10.82
C TRP A 20 28.44 20.15 11.30
N ARG A 21 29.33 19.56 10.49
CA ARG A 21 29.96 18.29 10.79
C ARG A 21 31.47 18.41 10.64
N ASP A 22 32.17 18.08 11.71
CA ASP A 22 33.62 17.96 11.75
C ASP A 22 34.03 16.51 11.44
N TYR A 23 34.93 16.34 10.47
CA TYR A 23 35.44 15.02 10.11
C TYR A 23 36.87 14.78 10.61
N ARG A 24 37.60 15.84 10.99
CA ARG A 24 39.06 15.75 11.21
C ARG A 24 39.57 16.46 12.46
N GLY A 25 38.81 17.37 13.06
CA GLY A 25 39.21 18.09 14.27
C GLY A 25 40.21 19.22 14.04
N ASP A 26 40.54 19.57 12.79
CA ASP A 26 41.57 20.56 12.43
C ASP A 26 41.00 21.95 12.06
N VAL A 27 39.67 22.07 11.98
CA VAL A 27 38.93 23.29 11.65
C VAL A 27 37.83 23.52 12.70
N SER A 28 37.75 24.73 13.23
CA SER A 28 36.73 25.14 14.22
C SER A 28 35.48 25.74 13.57
N ALA A 29 34.35 25.76 14.28
CA ALA A 29 33.12 26.43 13.84
C ALA A 29 33.28 27.93 13.50
N LEU A 30 34.26 28.63 14.10
CA LEU A 30 34.59 30.04 13.80
C LEU A 30 34.96 30.28 12.33
N GLN A 31 35.34 29.23 11.60
CA GLN A 31 35.71 29.32 10.20
C GLN A 31 34.51 29.65 9.29
N ALA A 32 33.28 29.29 9.70
CA ALA A 32 32.06 29.67 8.99
C ALA A 32 31.84 31.20 9.02
N GLU A 33 32.03 31.84 10.18
CA GLU A 33 31.92 33.29 10.33
C GLU A 33 32.96 34.03 9.49
N ARG A 34 34.22 33.56 9.53
CA ARG A 34 35.32 34.12 8.72
C ARG A 34 35.06 34.01 7.23
N PHE A 35 34.55 32.85 6.79
CA PHE A 35 34.16 32.66 5.39
C PHE A 35 33.11 33.69 4.98
N PHE A 36 32.06 33.89 5.80
CA PHE A 36 30.97 34.78 5.44
C PHE A 36 31.40 36.25 5.40
N THR A 37 32.27 36.70 6.31
CA THR A 37 32.90 38.03 6.23
C THR A 37 33.69 38.19 4.92
N LYS A 38 34.51 37.20 4.55
CA LYS A 38 35.28 37.23 3.30
C LYS A 38 34.42 37.15 2.04
N LEU A 39 33.26 36.50 2.12
CA LEU A 39 32.30 36.44 1.02
C LEU A 39 31.69 37.83 0.78
N LEU A 40 31.26 38.51 1.86
CA LEU A 40 30.73 39.88 1.81
C LEU A 40 31.77 40.89 1.32
N ASP A 41 33.02 40.75 1.75
CA ASP A 41 34.13 41.60 1.28
C ASP A 41 34.37 41.45 -0.23
N LYS A 42 34.05 40.28 -0.81
CA LYS A 42 34.19 39.97 -2.24
C LYS A 42 32.95 40.27 -3.07
N GLU A 43 31.76 40.37 -2.47
CA GLU A 43 30.52 40.73 -3.17
C GLU A 43 30.55 42.15 -3.78
N GLY A 44 31.46 43.01 -3.32
CA GLY A 44 31.71 44.32 -3.92
C GLY A 44 32.40 44.28 -5.29
N ASP A 45 32.97 43.14 -5.70
CA ASP A 45 33.78 42.99 -6.91
C ASP A 45 33.07 42.05 -7.91
N ALA A 46 32.32 42.63 -8.86
CA ALA A 46 31.40 41.93 -9.76
C ALA A 46 32.07 40.90 -10.70
N GLU A 47 33.40 40.84 -10.76
CA GLU A 47 34.16 39.91 -11.61
C GLU A 47 34.61 38.61 -10.91
N VAL A 48 34.43 38.46 -9.58
CA VAL A 48 35.05 37.35 -8.82
C VAL A 48 34.05 36.58 -7.93
N HIS A 49 32.97 36.06 -8.51
CA HIS A 49 32.20 34.97 -7.88
C HIS A 49 32.87 33.62 -8.15
N SER A 50 34.01 33.38 -7.51
CA SER A 50 34.65 32.06 -7.50
C SER A 50 34.00 31.18 -6.42
N PRO A 51 33.62 29.92 -6.72
CA PRO A 51 33.09 28.97 -5.74
C PRO A 51 34.15 28.48 -4.73
N VAL A 52 35.41 28.94 -4.90
CA VAL A 52 36.54 28.64 -4.02
C VAL A 52 37.09 29.94 -3.44
N VAL A 53 37.19 30.01 -2.12
CA VAL A 53 37.72 31.15 -1.35
C VAL A 53 38.90 30.67 -0.51
N TYR A 54 39.97 31.47 -0.48
CA TYR A 54 41.17 31.18 0.30
C TYR A 54 41.25 32.08 1.53
N ASP A 55 41.55 31.48 2.67
CA ASP A 55 41.87 32.20 3.90
C ASP A 55 43.38 32.41 4.03
N ASP A 56 43.78 33.52 4.66
CA ASP A 56 45.19 33.87 4.92
C ASP A 56 45.78 32.93 5.98
N ALA A 57 44.93 32.26 6.77
CA ALA A 57 45.32 31.22 7.73
C ALA A 57 45.52 29.82 7.10
N GLY A 58 45.56 29.73 5.77
CA GLY A 58 45.83 28.48 5.04
C GLY A 58 44.64 27.51 4.99
N VAL A 59 43.40 28.02 5.12
CA VAL A 59 42.17 27.24 4.96
C VAL A 59 41.54 27.56 3.60
N THR A 60 41.18 26.55 2.85
CA THR A 60 40.44 26.67 1.60
C THR A 60 38.97 26.36 1.84
N TYR A 61 38.10 27.27 1.42
CA TYR A 61 36.65 27.16 1.46
C TYR A 61 36.13 26.83 0.07
N MET A 62 35.30 25.80 -0.06
CA MET A 62 34.58 25.48 -1.30
C MET A 62 33.11 25.42 -0.99
N PHE A 63 32.30 26.21 -1.71
CA PHE A 63 30.89 26.35 -1.39
C PHE A 63 29.99 26.36 -2.62
N ILE A 64 28.73 26.01 -2.39
CA ILE A 64 27.63 26.24 -3.33
C ILE A 64 26.47 26.91 -2.59
N GLN A 65 25.69 27.70 -3.30
CA GLN A 65 24.43 28.26 -2.81
C GLN A 65 23.27 27.51 -3.46
N HIS A 66 22.35 26.99 -2.65
CA HIS A 66 21.11 26.38 -3.11
C HIS A 66 19.94 26.99 -2.34
N ASN A 67 19.02 27.63 -3.05
CA ASN A 67 17.94 28.42 -2.46
C ASN A 67 18.46 29.43 -1.42
N ASN A 68 17.98 29.33 -0.18
CA ASN A 68 18.33 30.15 0.98
C ASN A 68 19.40 29.49 1.88
N VAL A 69 20.12 28.47 1.40
CA VAL A 69 21.13 27.74 2.18
C VAL A 69 22.48 27.73 1.44
N PHE A 70 23.55 27.97 2.18
CA PHE A 70 24.92 27.76 1.72
C PHE A 70 25.45 26.42 2.20
N LEU A 71 25.97 25.60 1.29
CA LEU A 71 26.71 24.38 1.61
C LEU A 71 28.19 24.68 1.44
N LEU A 72 28.92 24.70 2.54
CA LEU A 72 30.32 25.09 2.62
C LEU A 72 31.17 23.92 3.11
N THR A 73 32.31 23.68 2.48
CA THR A 73 33.37 22.81 3.02
C THR A 73 34.60 23.63 3.33
N ALA A 74 35.27 23.30 4.42
CA ALA A 74 36.57 23.85 4.79
C ALA A 74 37.62 22.75 4.73
N ALA A 75 38.80 23.06 4.22
CA ALA A 75 39.93 22.14 4.18
C ALA A 75 41.25 22.89 4.39
N ARG A 76 42.16 22.33 5.20
CA ARG A 76 43.56 22.80 5.30
C ARG A 76 44.49 22.16 4.29
N GLN A 77 44.06 21.06 3.68
CA GLN A 77 44.84 20.31 2.71
C GLN A 77 44.45 20.68 1.28
N ASN A 78 45.34 20.41 0.34
CA ASN A 78 45.07 20.59 -1.07
C ASN A 78 44.13 19.50 -1.59
N CYS A 79 42.83 19.77 -1.50
CA CYS A 79 41.78 18.87 -1.94
C CYS A 79 41.46 19.05 -3.43
N ASN A 80 40.88 18.01 -4.04
CA ASN A 80 40.34 18.13 -5.39
C ASN A 80 39.04 18.95 -5.36
N ALA A 81 39.12 20.23 -5.73
CA ALA A 81 37.99 21.14 -5.72
C ALA A 81 36.82 20.65 -6.59
N ALA A 82 37.09 20.04 -7.75
CA ALA A 82 36.04 19.53 -8.62
C ALA A 82 35.27 18.36 -7.96
N SER A 83 35.98 17.45 -7.29
CA SER A 83 35.36 16.35 -6.55
C SER A 83 34.49 16.84 -5.39
N ILE A 84 34.93 17.86 -4.68
CA ILE A 84 34.18 18.43 -3.54
C ILE A 84 32.95 19.20 -4.02
N LEU A 85 33.07 20.02 -5.07
CA LEU A 85 31.92 20.73 -5.64
C LEU A 85 30.89 19.74 -6.19
N LEU A 86 31.33 18.66 -6.84
CA LEU A 86 30.44 17.58 -7.27
C LEU A 86 29.75 16.92 -6.07
N PHE A 87 30.50 16.63 -5.01
CA PHE A 87 29.94 16.08 -3.78
C PHE A 87 28.89 17.00 -3.16
N LEU A 88 29.14 18.31 -3.09
CA LEU A 88 28.16 19.28 -2.56
C LEU A 88 26.86 19.28 -3.36
N HIS A 89 26.93 19.20 -4.70
CA HIS A 89 25.73 19.04 -5.52
C HIS A 89 25.00 17.72 -5.24
N ARG A 90 25.74 16.63 -5.00
CA ARG A 90 25.14 15.34 -4.61
C ARG A 90 24.48 15.38 -3.24
N VAL A 91 25.03 16.13 -2.28
CA VAL A 91 24.39 16.37 -0.97
C VAL A 91 23.04 17.06 -1.14
N VAL A 92 22.97 18.07 -2.01
CA VAL A 92 21.69 18.73 -2.36
C VAL A 92 20.69 17.73 -2.96
N ASP A 93 21.13 16.87 -3.89
CA ASP A 93 20.28 15.86 -4.50
C ASP A 93 19.75 14.84 -3.48
N VAL A 94 20.60 14.41 -2.53
CA VAL A 94 20.20 13.49 -1.46
C VAL A 94 19.20 14.15 -0.52
N PHE A 95 19.44 15.39 -0.09
CA PHE A 95 18.49 16.10 0.78
C PHE A 95 17.14 16.35 0.10
N LYS A 96 17.12 16.70 -1.18
CA LYS A 96 15.86 16.81 -1.94
C LYS A 96 15.11 15.49 -2.05
N HIS A 97 15.81 14.35 -2.06
CA HIS A 97 15.14 13.05 -2.06
C HIS A 97 14.45 12.75 -0.73
N TYR A 98 15.04 13.17 0.39
CA TYR A 98 14.49 12.94 1.74
C TYR A 98 13.45 13.96 2.18
N PHE A 99 13.64 15.22 1.80
CA PHE A 99 12.84 16.35 2.30
C PHE A 99 11.97 17.02 1.23
N GLU A 100 12.00 16.52 -0.01
CA GLU A 100 11.38 17.11 -1.22
C GLU A 100 12.05 18.43 -1.64
N GLU A 101 12.13 19.40 -0.73
CA GLU A 101 12.79 20.69 -0.91
C GLU A 101 13.86 20.93 0.17
N LEU A 102 14.98 21.52 -0.26
CA LEU A 102 16.08 21.89 0.64
C LEU A 102 15.95 23.38 1.01
N GLU A 103 15.48 23.62 2.23
CA GLU A 103 15.35 24.94 2.84
C GLU A 103 15.86 24.95 4.29
N GLU A 104 15.94 26.14 4.88
CA GLU A 104 16.32 26.34 6.29
C GLU A 104 15.43 25.53 7.26
N GLU A 105 14.12 25.48 7.01
CA GLU A 105 13.15 24.73 7.83
C GLU A 105 13.37 23.22 7.71
N SER A 106 13.55 22.71 6.48
CA SER A 106 13.80 21.29 6.22
C SER A 106 15.00 20.75 7.00
N LEU A 107 16.07 21.54 7.12
CA LEU A 107 17.27 21.14 7.87
C LEU A 107 17.06 21.18 9.39
N ARG A 108 16.27 22.14 9.90
CA ARG A 108 16.00 22.28 11.33
C ARG A 108 15.08 21.18 11.85
N ASP A 109 14.04 20.86 11.10
CA ASP A 109 13.03 19.88 11.52
C ASP A 109 13.58 18.44 11.43
N ASN A 110 14.54 18.20 10.54
CA ASN A 110 15.09 16.87 10.27
C ASN A 110 16.56 16.69 10.73
N PHE A 111 17.02 17.45 11.72
CA PHE A 111 18.44 17.49 12.10
C PHE A 111 19.06 16.11 12.40
N VAL A 112 18.30 15.18 12.99
CA VAL A 112 18.77 13.80 13.28
C VAL A 112 19.15 13.07 11.99
N VAL A 113 18.23 13.08 11.01
CA VAL A 113 18.45 12.43 9.70
C VAL A 113 19.57 13.12 8.93
N VAL A 114 19.70 14.44 9.04
CA VAL A 114 20.81 15.19 8.41
C VAL A 114 22.16 14.73 8.95
N TYR A 115 22.31 14.55 10.26
CA TYR A 115 23.58 14.04 10.84
C TYR A 115 23.88 12.61 10.40
N GLU A 116 22.88 11.72 10.41
CA GLU A 116 23.04 10.34 9.93
C GLU A 116 23.46 10.29 8.45
N LEU A 117 22.84 11.13 7.60
CA LEU A 117 23.20 11.24 6.19
C LEU A 117 24.63 11.75 6.03
N LEU A 118 25.04 12.80 6.75
CA LEU A 118 26.40 13.34 6.63
C LEU A 118 27.46 12.32 7.04
N ASP A 119 27.21 11.54 8.11
CA ASP A 119 28.13 10.50 8.59
C ASP A 119 28.29 9.34 7.60
N GLU A 120 27.23 8.99 6.87
CA GLU A 120 27.26 7.89 5.90
C GLU A 120 27.71 8.34 4.50
N MET A 121 27.51 9.63 4.18
CA MET A 121 27.93 10.22 2.90
C MET A 121 29.41 10.58 2.87
N MET A 122 30.03 10.87 4.01
CA MET A 122 31.45 11.22 4.10
C MET A 122 32.07 10.65 5.37
N ASP A 123 33.19 9.94 5.21
CA ASP A 123 33.97 9.43 6.33
C ASP A 123 35.38 10.02 6.28
N PHE A 124 35.81 10.60 7.41
CA PHE A 124 37.12 11.23 7.58
C PHE A 124 37.52 12.22 6.46
N GLY A 125 36.54 12.94 5.90
CA GLY A 125 36.76 13.92 4.85
C GLY A 125 36.78 13.37 3.42
N TYR A 126 36.50 12.08 3.25
CA TYR A 126 36.39 11.39 1.96
C TYR A 126 34.94 11.03 1.66
N PRO A 127 34.35 11.52 0.54
CA PRO A 127 33.04 11.10 0.08
C PRO A 127 32.93 9.58 -0.09
N GLN A 128 31.87 8.99 0.46
CA GLN A 128 31.54 7.56 0.40
C GLN A 128 30.31 7.34 -0.51
N TYR A 129 29.14 7.08 0.09
CA TYR A 129 27.91 6.74 -0.62
C TYR A 129 27.04 7.99 -0.80
N THR A 130 26.78 8.38 -2.05
CA THR A 130 25.95 9.56 -2.36
C THR A 130 24.65 9.21 -3.09
N GLU A 131 24.21 7.96 -3.02
CA GLU A 131 23.04 7.46 -3.73
C GLU A 131 21.80 7.42 -2.83
N ALA A 132 20.92 8.42 -2.97
CA ALA A 132 19.79 8.62 -2.06
C ALA A 132 18.87 7.40 -1.89
N LYS A 133 18.63 6.63 -2.96
CA LYS A 133 17.78 5.42 -2.88
C LYS A 133 18.41 4.33 -2.01
N ILE A 134 19.72 4.13 -2.09
CA ILE A 134 20.43 3.15 -1.25
C ILE A 134 20.45 3.65 0.19
N LEU A 135 20.75 4.94 0.39
CA LEU A 135 20.71 5.58 1.71
C LEU A 135 19.35 5.36 2.38
N SER A 136 18.24 5.47 1.62
CA SER A 136 16.87 5.29 2.13
C SER A 136 16.53 3.87 2.59
N GLU A 137 17.30 2.85 2.16
CA GLU A 137 17.09 1.49 2.64
C GLU A 137 17.51 1.33 4.10
N PHE A 138 18.50 2.11 4.56
CA PHE A 138 19.07 2.01 5.90
C PHE A 138 18.85 3.24 6.81
N ILE A 139 18.83 4.47 6.27
CA ILE A 139 18.44 5.69 6.98
C ILE A 139 16.98 5.98 6.66
N LYS A 140 16.08 5.75 7.62
CA LYS A 140 14.63 5.96 7.49
C LYS A 140 14.16 7.14 8.34
N THR A 141 13.26 7.94 7.79
CA THR A 141 12.63 9.07 8.49
C THR A 141 11.62 8.63 9.57
N ASP A 142 11.14 7.39 9.54
CA ASP A 142 10.21 6.85 10.53
C ASP A 142 10.92 6.44 11.85
N ALA A 143 10.75 7.24 12.90
CA ALA A 143 11.25 6.97 14.26
C ALA A 143 10.70 5.69 14.94
N TYR A 144 9.80 4.94 14.30
CA TYR A 144 9.06 3.82 14.90
C TYR A 144 9.54 2.41 14.50
N ARG A 145 10.70 2.28 13.85
CA ARG A 145 11.25 0.97 13.42
C ARG A 145 12.74 0.80 13.73
N MET A 146 13.13 0.98 14.99
CA MET A 146 14.45 0.59 15.48
C MET A 146 14.38 -0.72 16.29
N GLU A 147 14.13 -1.86 15.64
CA GLU A 147 14.27 -3.19 16.29
C GLU A 147 15.06 -4.22 15.46
N VAL A 148 15.72 -3.80 14.38
CA VAL A 148 16.60 -4.69 13.60
C VAL A 148 17.95 -4.01 13.49
N SER A 149 19.03 -4.73 13.86
CA SER A 149 20.39 -4.33 13.46
C SER A 149 20.41 -4.35 11.93
N GLN A 150 20.24 -3.18 11.31
CA GLN A 150 20.20 -3.09 9.86
C GLN A 150 21.62 -3.37 9.37
N ARG A 151 21.82 -4.51 8.71
CA ARG A 151 23.06 -4.75 7.97
C ARG A 151 22.97 -3.90 6.70
N PRO A 152 24.05 -3.20 6.30
CA PRO A 152 24.04 -2.48 5.04
C PRO A 152 23.66 -3.44 3.90
N PRO A 153 22.79 -3.04 2.97
CA PRO A 153 22.41 -3.86 1.82
C PRO A 153 23.66 -4.36 1.08
N MET A 154 23.65 -5.58 0.54
CA MET A 154 24.82 -6.12 -0.17
C MET A 154 25.23 -5.24 -1.37
N ALA A 155 24.32 -4.42 -1.91
CA ALA A 155 24.59 -3.41 -2.93
C ALA A 155 25.70 -2.41 -2.52
N VAL A 156 25.84 -2.11 -1.23
CA VAL A 156 26.87 -1.22 -0.66
C VAL A 156 28.29 -1.80 -0.85
N THR A 157 28.41 -3.13 -0.97
CA THR A 157 29.67 -3.86 -1.16
C THR A 157 29.85 -4.46 -2.56
N ASN A 158 28.82 -4.39 -3.42
CA ASN A 158 28.82 -5.02 -4.73
C ASN A 158 29.30 -4.05 -5.82
N ALA A 159 29.80 -4.58 -6.94
CA ALA A 159 30.25 -3.76 -8.08
C ALA A 159 29.10 -3.00 -8.77
N VAL A 160 27.84 -3.38 -8.48
CA VAL A 160 26.62 -2.67 -8.88
C VAL A 160 26.05 -2.00 -7.63
N SER A 161 26.39 -0.73 -7.41
CA SER A 161 25.89 0.03 -6.26
C SER A 161 24.44 0.48 -6.48
N TRP A 162 24.10 0.91 -7.69
CA TRP A 162 22.84 1.62 -8.00
C TRP A 162 21.57 0.78 -8.16
N ARG A 163 21.62 -0.53 -7.88
CA ARG A 163 20.44 -1.41 -7.99
C ARG A 163 20.49 -2.56 -6.98
N SER A 164 19.47 -2.63 -6.15
CA SER A 164 19.30 -3.70 -5.15
C SER A 164 18.81 -5.01 -5.77
N GLU A 165 19.28 -6.13 -5.24
CA GLU A 165 18.81 -7.46 -5.65
C GLU A 165 17.42 -7.76 -5.08
N GLY A 166 16.59 -8.50 -5.83
CA GLY A 166 15.28 -8.97 -5.35
C GLY A 166 14.09 -8.07 -5.67
N ILE A 167 14.29 -6.97 -6.42
CA ILE A 167 13.20 -6.12 -6.92
C ILE A 167 12.24 -6.96 -7.78
N ARG A 168 10.93 -6.86 -7.54
CA ARG A 168 9.90 -7.57 -8.30
C ARG A 168 8.72 -6.67 -8.59
N TYR A 169 8.31 -6.64 -9.86
CA TYR A 169 7.12 -5.94 -10.32
C TYR A 169 6.09 -6.92 -10.87
N LYS A 170 4.81 -6.55 -10.71
CA LYS A 170 3.69 -7.28 -11.34
C LYS A 170 3.73 -7.18 -12.87
N LYS A 171 4.27 -6.08 -13.40
CA LYS A 171 4.48 -5.83 -14.83
C LYS A 171 5.88 -5.28 -15.03
N ASN A 172 6.61 -5.84 -15.99
CA ASN A 172 7.96 -5.39 -16.32
C ASN A 172 7.89 -4.39 -17.48
N GLU A 173 8.09 -3.11 -17.18
CA GLU A 173 7.90 -2.02 -18.13
C GLU A 173 9.09 -1.06 -18.08
N VAL A 174 9.44 -0.51 -19.24
CA VAL A 174 10.46 0.54 -19.36
C VAL A 174 9.89 1.67 -20.18
N PHE A 175 10.01 2.88 -19.66
CA PHE A 175 9.70 4.13 -20.37
C PHE A 175 10.99 4.87 -20.71
N LEU A 176 11.08 5.38 -21.94
CA LEU A 176 12.22 6.18 -22.40
C LEU A 176 11.71 7.52 -22.91
N ASP A 177 12.32 8.59 -22.41
CA ASP A 177 12.03 9.96 -22.79
C ASP A 177 13.29 10.61 -23.36
N VAL A 178 13.24 11.02 -24.63
CA VAL A 178 14.28 11.83 -25.28
C VAL A 178 13.92 13.31 -25.15
N VAL A 179 14.57 14.02 -24.23
CA VAL A 179 14.33 15.44 -24.01
C VAL A 179 15.48 16.26 -24.62
N GLU A 180 15.18 17.15 -25.56
CA GLU A 180 16.17 18.03 -26.19
C GLU A 180 15.93 19.48 -25.82
N SER A 181 16.97 20.14 -25.31
CA SER A 181 17.02 21.57 -25.07
C SER A 181 17.83 22.25 -26.18
N VAL A 182 17.19 23.16 -26.89
CA VAL A 182 17.81 23.93 -27.98
C VAL A 182 18.25 25.28 -27.43
N ASN A 183 19.56 25.49 -27.35
CA ASN A 183 20.15 26.74 -26.91
C ASN A 183 20.58 27.55 -28.14
N ILE A 184 19.91 28.66 -28.39
CA ILE A 184 20.22 29.55 -29.51
C ILE A 184 20.44 30.96 -28.99
N LEU A 185 21.57 31.56 -29.37
CA LEU A 185 21.86 32.97 -29.15
C LEU A 185 21.94 33.67 -30.50
N VAL A 186 21.14 34.71 -30.68
CA VAL A 186 21.10 35.54 -31.89
C VAL A 186 21.57 36.94 -31.53
N ASN A 187 22.46 37.52 -32.33
CA ASN A 187 22.88 38.91 -32.15
C ASN A 187 21.81 39.91 -32.64
N SER A 188 22.01 41.20 -32.38
CA SER A 188 21.11 42.27 -32.85
C SER A 188 20.97 42.35 -34.37
N ASN A 189 21.92 41.77 -35.12
CA ASN A 189 21.92 41.77 -36.59
C ASN A 189 21.18 40.54 -37.16
N GLY A 190 20.58 39.69 -36.31
CA GLY A 190 19.87 38.49 -36.74
C GLY A 190 20.77 37.30 -37.09
N GLN A 191 22.07 37.34 -36.77
CA GLN A 191 22.99 36.22 -36.97
C GLN A 191 23.02 35.32 -35.73
N ILE A 192 23.05 34.00 -35.96
CA ILE A 192 23.15 33.00 -34.89
C ILE A 192 24.61 32.95 -34.43
N VAL A 193 24.86 33.37 -33.18
CA VAL A 193 26.19 33.36 -32.55
C VAL A 193 26.50 32.00 -31.94
N ARG A 194 25.49 31.37 -31.35
CA ARG A 194 25.61 30.07 -30.69
C ARG A 194 24.37 29.24 -30.97
N SER A 195 24.56 27.99 -31.37
CA SER A 195 23.50 27.00 -31.55
C SER A 195 24.03 25.69 -31.00
N ASP A 196 23.45 25.25 -29.88
CA ASP A 196 23.77 23.96 -29.27
C ASP A 196 22.47 23.21 -28.99
N VAL A 197 22.48 21.91 -29.28
CA VAL A 197 21.41 21.02 -28.82
C VAL A 197 21.97 20.17 -27.70
N VAL A 198 21.38 20.29 -26.51
CA VAL A 198 21.69 19.45 -25.36
C VAL A 198 20.52 18.51 -25.14
N GLY A 199 20.74 17.24 -25.41
CA GLY A 199 19.74 16.21 -25.19
C GLY A 199 20.01 15.36 -23.96
N ALA A 200 18.95 14.81 -23.38
CA ALA A 200 18.98 13.87 -22.29
C ALA A 200 18.06 12.70 -22.63
N LEU A 201 18.55 11.48 -22.45
CA LEU A 201 17.75 10.27 -22.51
C LEU A 201 17.39 9.88 -21.08
N LYS A 202 16.16 10.20 -20.68
CA LYS A 202 15.62 9.85 -19.37
C LYS A 202 14.92 8.49 -19.47
N MET A 203 15.08 7.67 -18.45
CA MET A 203 14.54 6.33 -18.41
C MET A 203 13.81 6.10 -17.10
N ARG A 204 12.63 5.47 -17.16
CA ARG A 204 11.91 4.99 -16.00
C ARG A 204 11.80 3.48 -16.10
N THR A 205 12.44 2.76 -15.18
CA THR A 205 12.38 1.30 -15.18
C THR A 205 11.54 0.76 -14.05
N TYR A 206 10.70 -0.20 -14.40
CA TYR A 206 9.96 -1.05 -13.47
C TYR A 206 10.26 -2.48 -13.87
N LEU A 207 11.49 -2.91 -13.62
CA LEU A 207 11.99 -4.21 -14.04
C LEU A 207 12.29 -5.10 -12.83
N SER A 208 11.98 -6.38 -12.92
CA SER A 208 12.25 -7.35 -11.86
C SER A 208 13.69 -7.89 -11.97
N GLY A 209 14.33 -8.18 -10.85
CA GLY A 209 15.67 -8.76 -10.82
C GLY A 209 16.79 -7.76 -11.17
N MET A 210 17.83 -8.27 -11.83
CA MET A 210 19.07 -7.57 -12.20
C MET A 210 19.26 -7.59 -13.73
N PRO A 211 18.41 -6.87 -14.50
CA PRO A 211 18.38 -7.02 -15.94
C PRO A 211 19.57 -6.30 -16.58
N GLU A 212 20.18 -6.93 -17.56
CA GLU A 212 21.16 -6.29 -18.44
C GLU A 212 20.42 -5.73 -19.66
N CYS A 213 20.37 -4.40 -19.74
CA CYS A 213 19.78 -3.67 -20.85
C CYS A 213 20.85 -3.32 -21.90
N LYS A 214 20.48 -3.44 -23.18
CA LYS A 214 21.27 -2.99 -24.32
C LYS A 214 20.46 -2.05 -25.18
N LEU A 215 20.91 -0.81 -25.31
CA LEU A 215 20.26 0.24 -26.08
C LEU A 215 21.01 0.48 -27.39
N GLY A 216 20.26 0.50 -28.49
CA GLY A 216 20.76 0.85 -29.81
C GLY A 216 20.18 2.18 -30.29
N LEU A 217 21.05 3.10 -30.70
CA LEU A 217 20.69 4.40 -31.28
C LEU A 217 21.06 4.44 -32.77
N ASN A 218 20.57 5.44 -33.49
CA ASN A 218 21.00 5.77 -34.85
C ASN A 218 22.33 6.55 -34.90
N ASP A 219 23.29 6.16 -34.06
CA ASP A 219 24.64 6.73 -34.03
C ASP A 219 25.36 6.45 -35.37
N ARG A 220 25.88 7.50 -36.00
CA ARG A 220 26.60 7.41 -37.27
C ARG A 220 27.82 6.50 -37.18
N VAL A 221 28.59 6.58 -36.10
CA VAL A 221 29.82 5.78 -35.94
C VAL A 221 29.48 4.28 -35.88
N LEU A 222 28.41 3.93 -35.16
CA LEU A 222 27.94 2.55 -35.07
C LEU A 222 27.36 2.04 -36.40
N LEU A 223 26.67 2.89 -37.16
CA LEU A 223 26.11 2.51 -38.46
C LEU A 223 27.19 2.33 -39.53
N GLU A 224 28.22 3.18 -39.53
CA GLU A 224 29.39 3.07 -40.41
C GLU A 224 30.20 1.81 -40.09
N ALA A 225 30.43 1.50 -38.81
CA ALA A 225 31.12 0.27 -38.38
C ALA A 225 30.37 -1.02 -38.78
N GLN A 226 29.05 -0.98 -38.91
CA GLN A 226 28.22 -2.13 -39.32
C GLN A 226 28.06 -2.27 -40.85
N GLY A 227 28.76 -1.46 -41.65
CA GLY A 227 28.73 -1.54 -43.12
C GLY A 227 27.36 -1.21 -43.73
N ARG A 228 26.44 -0.60 -42.96
CA ARG A 228 25.11 -0.22 -43.44
C ARG A 228 25.20 1.15 -44.10
N ALA A 229 25.27 1.16 -45.43
CA ALA A 229 25.28 2.37 -46.24
C ALA A 229 24.15 3.34 -45.84
N THR A 230 24.53 4.62 -45.74
CA THR A 230 23.82 5.84 -45.35
C THR A 230 22.52 6.14 -46.11
N LYS A 231 21.51 5.27 -46.00
CA LYS A 231 20.12 5.60 -46.41
C LYS A 231 19.25 6.08 -45.26
N GLY A 232 19.69 5.93 -44.00
CA GLY A 232 19.01 6.43 -42.80
C GLY A 232 19.60 7.75 -42.29
N LYS A 233 18.79 8.57 -41.62
CA LYS A 233 19.26 9.77 -40.88
C LYS A 233 20.07 9.32 -39.67
N ALA A 234 21.38 9.18 -39.83
CA ALA A 234 22.32 8.98 -38.74
C ALA A 234 22.61 10.32 -38.03
N ILE A 235 22.95 10.24 -36.75
CA ILE A 235 23.30 11.42 -35.93
C ILE A 235 24.76 11.39 -35.53
N ASP A 236 25.39 12.56 -35.51
CA ASP A 236 26.73 12.80 -34.99
C ASP A 236 26.62 13.31 -33.55
N LEU A 237 27.04 12.48 -32.60
CA LEU A 237 27.04 12.81 -31.17
C LEU A 237 28.44 13.28 -30.77
N ASP A 238 28.60 14.57 -30.46
CA ASP A 238 29.92 15.16 -30.20
C ASP A 238 30.44 14.84 -28.79
N ASP A 239 29.60 15.06 -27.78
CA ASP A 239 29.91 14.76 -26.38
C ASP A 239 28.76 13.94 -25.80
N ILE A 240 29.09 12.82 -25.17
CA ILE A 240 28.13 11.92 -24.54
C ILE A 240 28.60 11.65 -23.12
N LYS A 241 27.75 11.95 -22.15
CA LYS A 241 27.97 11.61 -20.75
C LYS A 241 26.97 10.55 -20.34
N PHE A 242 27.49 9.43 -19.86
CA PHE A 242 26.67 8.32 -19.42
C PHE A 242 26.46 8.33 -17.91
N HIS A 243 25.36 7.72 -17.49
CA HIS A 243 25.18 7.30 -16.11
C HIS A 243 26.22 6.23 -15.73
N GLN A 244 26.59 6.15 -14.45
CA GLN A 244 27.54 5.16 -13.92
C GLN A 244 27.15 3.70 -14.20
N CYS A 245 25.88 3.45 -14.54
CA CYS A 245 25.39 2.12 -14.86
C CYS A 245 25.85 1.59 -16.22
N VAL A 246 26.35 2.46 -17.09
CA VAL A 246 26.81 2.11 -18.43
C VAL A 246 28.25 1.62 -18.40
N ARG A 247 28.48 0.48 -19.04
CA ARG A 247 29.81 -0.11 -19.17
C ARG A 247 30.59 0.62 -20.27
N LEU A 248 31.32 1.68 -19.90
CA LEU A 248 32.12 2.51 -20.82
C LEU A 248 33.08 1.69 -21.68
N ALA A 249 33.75 0.68 -21.10
CA ALA A 249 34.65 -0.21 -21.84
C ALA A 249 33.97 -0.98 -22.99
N ARG A 250 32.66 -1.27 -22.91
CA ARG A 250 31.93 -1.87 -24.04
C ARG A 250 31.61 -0.81 -25.10
N PHE A 251 31.14 0.34 -24.66
CA PHE A 251 30.83 1.46 -25.56
C PHE A 251 32.04 1.92 -26.38
N GLU A 252 33.24 1.99 -25.79
CA GLU A 252 34.47 2.33 -26.52
C GLU A 252 34.85 1.29 -27.60
N ASN A 253 34.56 0.01 -27.35
CA ASN A 253 34.92 -1.08 -28.26
C ASN A 253 33.93 -1.26 -29.41
N ASP A 254 32.63 -1.37 -29.11
CA ASP A 254 31.60 -1.76 -30.09
C ASP A 254 30.46 -0.73 -30.22
N ARG A 255 30.58 0.44 -29.56
CA ARG A 255 29.56 1.49 -29.48
C ARG A 255 28.22 1.00 -28.92
N THR A 256 28.19 -0.14 -28.23
CA THR A 256 26.97 -0.68 -27.61
C THR A 256 26.77 -0.10 -26.21
N ILE A 257 25.62 0.54 -25.99
CA ILE A 257 25.23 1.05 -24.67
C ILE A 257 24.66 -0.14 -23.86
N SER A 258 25.49 -0.73 -23.01
CA SER A 258 25.15 -1.87 -22.16
C SER A 258 25.19 -1.47 -20.69
N PHE A 259 24.10 -1.71 -19.96
CA PHE A 259 23.94 -1.23 -18.58
C PHE A 259 22.96 -2.07 -17.77
N ILE A 260 23.07 -2.00 -16.44
CA ILE A 260 22.06 -2.52 -15.52
C ILE A 260 21.31 -1.30 -14.96
N PRO A 261 20.03 -1.06 -15.31
CA PRO A 261 19.37 0.19 -14.98
C PRO A 261 19.06 0.33 -13.48
N PRO A 262 19.30 1.49 -12.85
CA PRO A 262 18.69 1.82 -11.58
C PRO A 262 17.17 1.69 -11.65
N ASP A 263 16.56 1.35 -10.52
CA ASP A 263 15.12 1.20 -10.41
C ASP A 263 14.40 2.56 -10.39
N GLY A 264 13.25 2.69 -11.04
CA GLY A 264 12.51 3.95 -11.17
C GLY A 264 13.11 4.92 -12.20
N ALA A 265 12.92 6.23 -11.99
CA ALA A 265 13.36 7.29 -12.90
C ALA A 265 14.84 7.67 -12.72
N PHE A 266 15.58 7.80 -13.83
CA PHE A 266 16.95 8.31 -13.87
C PHE A 266 17.34 8.79 -15.28
N ASP A 267 18.39 9.60 -15.40
CA ASP A 267 18.96 10.02 -16.69
C ASP A 267 20.03 9.02 -17.12
N LEU A 268 19.81 8.30 -18.23
CA LEU A 268 20.72 7.26 -18.73
C LEU A 268 21.95 7.85 -19.42
N MET A 269 21.73 8.86 -20.26
CA MET A 269 22.80 9.59 -20.92
C MET A 269 22.37 11.02 -21.21
N THR A 270 23.33 11.92 -21.24
CA THR A 270 23.18 13.27 -21.81
C THR A 270 24.13 13.38 -22.99
N TYR A 271 23.69 14.08 -24.03
CA TYR A 271 24.45 14.24 -25.24
C TYR A 271 24.38 15.68 -25.73
N ARG A 272 25.42 16.11 -26.44
CA ARG A 272 25.48 17.41 -27.08
C ARG A 272 25.76 17.26 -28.56
N LEU A 273 25.06 18.06 -29.36
CA LEU A 273 25.36 18.25 -30.78
C LEU A 273 25.70 19.71 -31.04
N SER A 274 26.76 19.93 -31.80
CA SER A 274 27.21 21.23 -32.33
C SER A 274 26.57 21.58 -33.68
N THR A 275 25.65 20.74 -34.17
CA THR A 275 24.92 20.97 -35.41
C THR A 275 24.17 22.30 -35.35
N GLN A 276 24.44 23.19 -36.30
CA GLN A 276 23.75 24.47 -36.40
C GLN A 276 22.28 24.25 -36.77
N VAL A 277 21.38 24.51 -35.82
CA VAL A 277 19.93 24.38 -36.02
C VAL A 277 19.34 25.76 -36.26
N LYS A 278 18.44 25.85 -37.26
CA LYS A 278 17.59 27.04 -37.42
C LYS A 278 16.67 27.21 -36.20
N PRO A 279 16.41 28.45 -35.75
CA PRO A 279 15.52 28.68 -34.61
C PRO A 279 14.11 28.19 -34.92
N LEU A 280 13.59 27.29 -34.08
CA LEU A 280 12.27 26.69 -34.26
C LEU A 280 11.15 27.73 -34.16
N ILE A 281 11.34 28.75 -33.32
CA ILE A 281 10.50 29.93 -33.26
C ILE A 281 11.43 31.13 -33.46
N TRP A 282 11.22 31.85 -34.55
CA TRP A 282 11.95 33.07 -34.88
C TRP A 282 11.14 34.27 -34.41
N VAL A 283 11.75 35.11 -33.59
CA VAL A 283 11.12 36.33 -33.08
C VAL A 283 11.88 37.53 -33.60
N GLU A 284 11.17 38.41 -34.28
CA GLU A 284 11.65 39.71 -34.73
C GLU A 284 10.92 40.78 -33.94
N ALA A 285 11.65 41.62 -33.21
CA ALA A 285 11.08 42.74 -32.47
C ALA A 285 11.65 44.06 -33.01
N GLN A 286 10.77 44.89 -33.51
CA GLN A 286 11.07 46.26 -33.92
C GLN A 286 10.67 47.19 -32.78
N ILE A 287 11.62 48.02 -32.33
CA ILE A 287 11.47 48.90 -31.17
C ILE A 287 11.62 50.34 -31.66
N GLU A 288 10.53 51.10 -31.60
CA GLU A 288 10.50 52.53 -31.93
C GLU A 288 10.38 53.34 -30.63
N LYS A 289 11.50 53.94 -30.20
CA LYS A 289 11.54 54.77 -28.99
C LYS A 289 11.30 56.24 -29.37
N HIS A 290 10.17 56.80 -28.96
CA HIS A 290 9.90 58.23 -29.04
C HIS A 290 10.33 58.89 -27.73
N SER A 291 11.49 59.56 -27.76
CA SER A 291 12.12 60.22 -26.62
C SER A 291 11.11 61.02 -25.78
N ARG A 292 11.07 60.76 -24.46
CA ARG A 292 10.23 61.45 -23.46
C ARG A 292 8.70 61.35 -23.67
N SER A 293 8.23 60.37 -24.44
CA SER A 293 6.80 60.20 -24.68
C SER A 293 6.35 58.74 -24.58
N ARG A 294 6.86 57.87 -25.47
CA ARG A 294 6.39 56.49 -25.56
C ARG A 294 7.39 55.58 -26.27
N ILE A 295 7.21 54.28 -26.07
CA ILE A 295 7.92 53.23 -26.79
C ILE A 295 6.89 52.33 -27.47
N GLU A 296 7.04 52.15 -28.77
CA GLU A 296 6.22 51.25 -29.58
C GLU A 296 7.03 49.99 -29.92
N LEU A 297 6.45 48.83 -29.66
CA LEU A 297 7.03 47.52 -29.87
C LEU A 297 6.17 46.77 -30.90
N MET A 298 6.77 46.36 -32.01
CA MET A 298 6.16 45.46 -32.98
C MET A 298 6.94 44.14 -32.99
N VAL A 299 6.34 43.11 -32.41
CA VAL A 299 6.95 41.78 -32.26
C VAL A 299 6.24 40.80 -33.19
N LYS A 300 7.00 40.19 -34.10
CA LYS A 300 6.54 39.14 -35.00
C LYS A 300 7.19 37.82 -34.59
N ALA A 301 6.39 36.79 -34.38
CA ALA A 301 6.87 35.45 -34.09
C ALA A 301 6.47 34.50 -35.22
N ARG A 302 7.42 33.75 -35.76
CA ARG A 302 7.24 32.80 -36.86
C ARG A 302 7.76 31.42 -36.46
N SER A 303 6.92 30.40 -36.59
CA SER A 303 7.32 29.00 -36.35
C SER A 303 7.98 28.40 -37.60
N GLN A 304 9.19 27.86 -37.45
CA GLN A 304 10.02 27.28 -38.51
C GLN A 304 10.22 25.75 -38.35
N PHE A 305 9.19 25.05 -37.88
CA PHE A 305 9.16 23.58 -37.83
C PHE A 305 8.00 23.03 -38.67
N LYS A 306 7.92 21.70 -38.78
CA LYS A 306 6.95 21.00 -39.64
C LYS A 306 5.51 21.39 -39.26
N GLU A 307 4.66 21.63 -40.26
CA GLU A 307 3.25 22.03 -40.08
C GLU A 307 2.41 21.03 -39.28
N ARG A 308 2.78 19.75 -39.32
CA ARG A 308 2.14 18.68 -38.55
C ARG A 308 2.45 18.70 -37.04
N SER A 309 3.45 19.47 -36.65
CA SER A 309 3.87 19.64 -35.26
C SER A 309 3.35 20.98 -34.75
N THR A 310 3.13 21.07 -33.44
CA THR A 310 2.57 22.26 -32.79
C THR A 310 3.38 22.52 -31.53
N ALA A 311 3.82 23.75 -31.34
CA ALA A 311 4.44 24.16 -30.08
C ALA A 311 3.36 24.52 -29.06
N THR A 312 3.49 24.03 -27.84
CA THR A 312 2.61 24.28 -26.70
C THR A 312 3.28 25.23 -25.72
N ASN A 313 2.45 25.99 -24.98
CA ASN A 313 2.88 26.87 -23.90
C ASN A 313 4.02 27.83 -24.32
N VAL A 314 3.90 28.43 -25.51
CA VAL A 314 4.89 29.38 -26.01
C VAL A 314 4.78 30.68 -25.22
N GLU A 315 5.89 31.09 -24.61
CA GLU A 315 6.03 32.32 -23.83
C GLU A 315 7.19 33.13 -24.43
N ILE A 316 6.88 34.30 -24.97
CA ILE A 316 7.85 35.25 -25.54
C ILE A 316 7.96 36.42 -24.57
N GLU A 317 9.13 36.57 -23.98
CA GLU A 317 9.47 37.62 -23.03
C GLU A 317 10.31 38.68 -23.75
N VAL A 318 9.72 39.86 -23.92
CA VAL A 318 10.34 41.01 -24.58
C VAL A 318 10.66 42.05 -23.51
N PRO A 319 11.94 42.34 -23.23
CA PRO A 319 12.34 43.33 -22.25
C PRO A 319 11.83 44.73 -22.61
N VAL A 320 11.35 45.45 -21.60
CA VAL A 320 10.88 46.83 -21.71
C VAL A 320 11.58 47.70 -20.66
N PRO A 321 11.66 49.03 -20.85
CA PRO A 321 12.26 49.91 -19.85
C PRO A 321 11.53 49.83 -18.50
N SER A 322 12.28 49.86 -17.39
CA SER A 322 11.74 49.75 -16.02
C SER A 322 10.83 50.93 -15.62
N ASP A 323 10.96 52.06 -16.32
CA ASP A 323 10.17 53.26 -16.15
C ASP A 323 8.90 53.29 -17.04
N ALA A 324 8.65 52.24 -17.83
CA ALA A 324 7.49 52.15 -18.71
C ALA A 324 6.16 52.01 -17.94
N THR A 325 5.17 52.81 -18.33
CA THR A 325 3.82 52.85 -17.72
C THR A 325 2.72 52.79 -18.78
N ASN A 326 1.48 52.50 -18.37
CA ASN A 326 0.30 52.46 -19.24
C ASN A 326 0.43 51.58 -20.50
N PRO A 327 0.57 50.25 -20.36
CA PRO A 327 0.68 49.34 -21.50
C PRO A 327 -0.62 49.27 -22.31
N ASN A 328 -0.55 49.60 -23.59
CA ASN A 328 -1.61 49.35 -24.58
C ASN A 328 -1.14 48.24 -25.53
N ILE A 329 -1.68 47.03 -25.34
CA ILE A 329 -1.20 45.82 -26.04
C ILE A 329 -2.29 45.25 -26.93
N ARG A 330 -1.93 44.91 -28.17
CA ARG A 330 -2.78 44.25 -29.17
C ARG A 330 -2.06 43.03 -29.74
N THR A 331 -2.68 41.86 -29.64
CA THR A 331 -2.13 40.59 -30.15
C THR A 331 -3.02 40.02 -31.23
N SER A 332 -2.42 39.40 -32.26
CA SER A 332 -3.18 38.66 -33.27
C SER A 332 -3.69 37.31 -32.74
N MET A 333 -2.93 36.69 -31.83
CA MET A 333 -3.21 35.41 -31.18
C MET A 333 -2.56 35.38 -29.80
N GLY A 334 -3.17 34.64 -28.87
CA GLY A 334 -2.69 34.56 -27.48
C GLY A 334 -2.95 35.84 -26.67
N SER A 335 -2.46 35.86 -25.43
CA SER A 335 -2.58 36.99 -24.52
C SER A 335 -1.20 37.55 -24.20
N ALA A 336 -1.06 38.88 -24.18
CA ALA A 336 0.17 39.55 -23.78
C ALA A 336 -0.13 40.48 -22.60
N ALA A 337 0.76 40.47 -21.61
CA ALA A 337 0.65 41.27 -20.41
C ALA A 337 2.02 41.88 -20.08
N TYR A 338 1.99 43.07 -19.47
CA TYR A 338 3.17 43.67 -18.88
C TYR A 338 3.44 43.05 -17.51
N ALA A 339 4.68 42.62 -17.26
CA ALA A 339 5.16 42.06 -16.00
C ALA A 339 6.22 43.02 -15.41
N PRO A 340 5.81 44.01 -14.59
CA PRO A 340 6.71 45.03 -14.03
C PRO A 340 7.85 44.42 -13.20
N GLU A 341 7.59 43.31 -12.51
CA GLU A 341 8.58 42.62 -11.67
C GLU A 341 9.74 41.98 -12.46
N ARG A 342 9.61 41.89 -13.79
CA ARG A 342 10.64 41.36 -14.69
C ARG A 342 11.15 42.41 -15.70
N ASP A 343 10.66 43.65 -15.63
CA ASP A 343 10.88 44.68 -16.64
C ASP A 343 10.62 44.15 -18.07
N ALA A 344 9.54 43.39 -18.27
CA ALA A 344 9.29 42.71 -19.54
C ALA A 344 7.80 42.60 -19.90
N MET A 345 7.53 42.62 -21.20
CA MET A 345 6.25 42.21 -21.76
C MET A 345 6.28 40.70 -22.02
N VAL A 346 5.30 39.98 -21.48
CA VAL A 346 5.18 38.53 -21.62
C VAL A 346 4.01 38.20 -22.54
N TRP A 347 4.31 37.66 -23.72
CA TRP A 347 3.32 37.20 -24.70
C TRP A 347 3.18 35.69 -24.68
N LYS A 348 2.00 35.19 -24.29
CA LYS A 348 1.68 33.78 -24.14
C LYS A 348 0.77 33.29 -25.26
N VAL A 349 1.20 32.25 -25.97
CA VAL A 349 0.44 31.56 -27.02
C VAL A 349 0.31 30.09 -26.64
N LYS A 350 -0.93 29.64 -26.33
CA LYS A 350 -1.20 28.27 -25.88
C LYS A 350 -0.80 27.20 -26.90
N SER A 351 -1.12 27.45 -28.17
CA SER A 351 -0.89 26.52 -29.27
C SER A 351 -0.39 27.29 -30.48
N PHE A 352 0.83 26.96 -30.94
CA PHE A 352 1.50 27.61 -32.05
C PHE A 352 1.86 26.54 -33.11
N PRO A 353 1.01 26.36 -34.15
CA PRO A 353 1.27 25.39 -35.22
C PRO A 353 2.53 25.72 -36.03
N GLY A 354 3.20 24.72 -36.59
CA GLY A 354 4.35 24.91 -37.47
C GLY A 354 3.99 25.69 -38.75
N GLY A 355 4.89 26.55 -39.24
CA GLY A 355 4.71 27.34 -40.47
C GLY A 355 3.76 28.53 -40.34
N LYS A 356 3.36 28.91 -39.11
CA LYS A 356 2.49 30.07 -38.84
C LYS A 356 3.29 31.28 -38.40
N GLU A 357 2.68 32.44 -38.55
CA GLU A 357 3.23 33.72 -38.09
C GLU A 357 2.15 34.49 -37.33
N TYR A 358 2.52 35.03 -36.18
CA TYR A 358 1.67 35.85 -35.33
C TYR A 358 2.38 37.16 -34.97
N MET A 359 1.60 38.18 -34.64
CA MET A 359 2.10 39.52 -34.35
C MET A 359 1.52 40.05 -33.04
N CYS A 360 2.36 40.75 -32.28
CA CYS A 360 2.00 41.53 -31.11
C CYS A 360 2.49 42.97 -31.30
N ARG A 361 1.59 43.94 -31.09
CA ARG A 361 1.92 45.36 -31.03
C ARG A 361 1.66 45.86 -29.61
N ALA A 362 2.63 46.54 -29.02
CA ALA A 362 2.49 47.15 -27.71
C ALA A 362 2.99 48.59 -27.72
N GLU A 363 2.30 49.46 -27.01
CA GLU A 363 2.68 50.85 -26.79
C GLU A 363 2.77 51.09 -25.28
N PHE A 364 3.87 51.65 -24.81
CA PHE A 364 4.06 52.03 -23.42
C PHE A 364 4.40 53.51 -23.33
N SER A 365 3.87 54.21 -22.34
CA SER A 365 4.26 55.58 -22.01
C SER A 365 5.57 55.61 -21.24
N LEU A 366 6.46 56.54 -21.60
CA LEU A 366 7.70 56.81 -20.86
C LEU A 366 7.56 58.12 -20.08
N PRO A 367 8.14 58.23 -18.87
CA PRO A 367 8.18 59.48 -18.13
C PRO A 367 8.94 60.57 -18.88
N SER A 368 8.57 61.83 -18.62
CA SER A 368 9.23 63.00 -19.21
C SER A 368 10.59 63.32 -18.58
N ILE A 369 10.89 62.73 -17.41
CA ILE A 369 12.13 62.89 -16.64
C ILE A 369 12.94 61.60 -16.78
N THR A 370 14.14 61.68 -17.36
CA THR A 370 15.08 60.56 -17.45
C THR A 370 15.80 60.37 -16.12
N ALA A 371 16.00 59.13 -15.67
CA ALA A 371 17.04 58.84 -14.68
C ALA A 371 18.40 59.26 -15.27
N GLU A 372 19.24 59.93 -14.48
CA GLU A 372 20.52 60.50 -14.92
C GLU A 372 21.41 59.49 -15.65
N GLU A 373 22.11 59.98 -16.68
CA GLU A 373 23.13 59.29 -17.47
C GLU A 373 24.19 58.67 -16.56
N GLY A 374 24.14 57.36 -16.33
CA GLY A 374 25.15 56.68 -15.52
C GLY A 374 25.28 55.17 -15.73
N ALA A 375 24.22 54.48 -16.16
CA ALA A 375 24.29 53.05 -16.47
C ALA A 375 23.87 52.80 -17.91
N PRO A 376 24.67 52.08 -18.74
CA PRO A 376 24.20 51.62 -20.04
C PRO A 376 22.92 50.81 -19.82
N GLU A 377 21.81 51.17 -20.48
CA GLU A 377 20.57 50.37 -20.49
C GLU A 377 20.96 48.92 -20.79
N LYS A 378 20.90 48.04 -19.77
CA LYS A 378 21.19 46.61 -19.94
C LYS A 378 20.13 46.05 -20.86
N LYS A 379 20.43 45.96 -22.17
CA LYS A 379 19.56 45.32 -23.15
C LYS A 379 19.55 43.82 -22.90
N ALA A 380 18.63 43.37 -22.05
CA ALA A 380 18.36 41.96 -21.89
C ALA A 380 17.93 41.36 -23.26
N PRO A 381 18.33 40.13 -23.58
CA PRO A 381 17.88 39.47 -24.80
C PRO A 381 16.40 39.07 -24.68
N ILE A 382 15.72 38.99 -25.82
CA ILE A 382 14.38 38.41 -25.90
C ILE A 382 14.48 36.92 -25.58
N ARG A 383 13.66 36.43 -24.64
CA ARG A 383 13.63 35.02 -24.26
C ARG A 383 12.37 34.37 -24.81
N VAL A 384 12.52 33.17 -25.37
CA VAL A 384 11.40 32.38 -25.88
C VAL A 384 11.43 31.03 -25.19
N LYS A 385 10.36 30.73 -24.45
CA LYS A 385 10.12 29.40 -23.90
C LYS A 385 9.03 28.72 -24.73
N PHE A 386 9.23 27.47 -25.05
CA PHE A 386 8.26 26.69 -25.81
C PHE A 386 8.52 25.21 -25.56
N GLU A 387 7.50 24.40 -25.83
CA GLU A 387 7.60 22.95 -25.80
C GLU A 387 7.04 22.41 -27.11
N ILE A 388 7.73 21.47 -27.77
CA ILE A 388 7.23 20.81 -28.99
C ILE A 388 7.21 19.31 -28.73
N PRO A 389 6.04 18.74 -28.40
CA PRO A 389 5.94 17.30 -28.20
C PRO A 389 6.18 16.55 -29.51
N TYR A 390 6.68 15.32 -29.42
CA TYR A 390 6.90 14.41 -30.55
C TYR A 390 7.89 14.94 -31.60
N PHE A 391 8.81 15.81 -31.21
CA PHE A 391 9.76 16.44 -32.10
C PHE A 391 11.20 16.36 -31.55
N THR A 392 12.06 15.65 -32.29
CA THR A 392 13.52 15.68 -32.06
C THR A 392 14.15 16.60 -33.09
N VAL A 393 14.94 17.56 -32.61
CA VAL A 393 15.69 18.50 -33.42
C VAL A 393 16.93 17.83 -33.98
N SER A 394 17.61 17.02 -33.15
CA SER A 394 18.78 16.23 -33.56
C SER A 394 18.44 15.13 -34.57
N GLY A 395 17.22 14.61 -34.53
CA GLY A 395 16.81 13.43 -35.29
C GLY A 395 17.27 12.10 -34.66
N ILE A 396 17.65 12.10 -33.38
CA ILE A 396 17.95 10.89 -32.63
C ILE A 396 16.76 9.93 -32.60
N GLN A 397 17.05 8.65 -32.72
CA GLN A 397 16.07 7.57 -32.74
C GLN A 397 16.58 6.39 -31.94
N VAL A 398 15.75 5.90 -31.03
CA VAL A 398 15.98 4.62 -30.35
C VAL A 398 15.60 3.51 -31.32
N ARG A 399 16.59 2.75 -31.80
CA ARG A 399 16.39 1.65 -32.75
C ARG A 399 15.88 0.40 -32.08
N TYR A 400 16.42 0.09 -30.90
CA TYR A 400 15.99 -1.04 -30.09
C TYR A 400 16.41 -0.86 -28.64
N LEU A 401 15.67 -1.49 -27.74
CA LEU A 401 16.06 -1.73 -26.36
C LEU A 401 15.90 -3.23 -26.09
N LYS A 402 17.02 -3.93 -25.88
CA LYS A 402 17.03 -5.35 -25.53
C LYS A 402 17.19 -5.48 -24.02
N ILE A 403 16.29 -6.20 -23.40
CA ILE A 403 16.30 -6.47 -21.96
C ILE A 403 16.65 -7.95 -21.78
N ILE A 404 17.72 -8.23 -21.04
CA ILE A 404 18.24 -9.58 -20.82
C ILE A 404 18.22 -9.83 -19.32
N GLU A 405 17.39 -10.78 -18.88
CA GLU A 405 17.32 -11.20 -17.48
C GLU A 405 17.38 -12.72 -17.40
N LYS A 406 17.97 -13.26 -16.33
CA LYS A 406 18.15 -14.71 -16.13
C LYS A 406 16.81 -15.46 -16.04
N SER A 407 15.77 -14.79 -15.54
CA SER A 407 14.41 -15.34 -15.45
C SER A 407 13.63 -15.28 -16.77
N GLY A 408 14.15 -14.62 -17.81
CA GLY A 408 13.60 -14.67 -19.16
C GLY A 408 12.23 -14.02 -19.34
N TYR A 409 11.78 -13.14 -18.43
CA TYR A 409 10.49 -12.46 -18.59
C TYR A 409 10.48 -11.55 -19.82
N GLN A 410 9.32 -11.45 -20.46
CA GLN A 410 9.12 -10.48 -21.53
C GLN A 410 8.80 -9.12 -20.91
N ALA A 411 9.74 -8.19 -20.97
CA ALA A 411 9.47 -6.79 -20.67
C ALA A 411 8.90 -6.10 -21.91
N LEU A 412 7.96 -5.20 -21.69
CA LEU A 412 7.40 -4.37 -22.75
C LEU A 412 8.16 -3.03 -22.76
N PRO A 413 9.04 -2.77 -23.75
CA PRO A 413 9.64 -1.46 -23.93
C PRO A 413 8.56 -0.55 -24.52
N TRP A 414 7.98 0.32 -23.70
CA TRP A 414 7.00 1.30 -24.16
C TRP A 414 7.67 2.67 -24.28
N LEU A 415 7.50 3.32 -25.41
CA LEU A 415 7.62 4.77 -25.48
C LEU A 415 6.29 5.33 -24.98
N GLN A 416 6.26 5.91 -23.78
CA GLN A 416 5.07 6.44 -23.09
C GLN A 416 4.18 7.29 -24.03
N TRP A 417 4.85 8.00 -24.94
CA TRP A 417 4.29 8.96 -25.87
C TRP A 417 3.41 8.36 -26.98
N TRP A 418 3.62 7.10 -27.38
CA TRP A 418 2.81 6.47 -28.44
C TRP A 418 1.38 6.20 -27.96
N MET A 419 1.22 5.73 -26.72
CA MET A 419 -0.09 5.45 -26.14
C MET A 419 -0.83 6.74 -25.79
N GLU A 420 -0.14 7.75 -25.25
CA GLU A 420 -0.72 9.07 -24.97
C GLU A 420 -1.15 9.80 -26.27
N SER A 421 -0.38 9.67 -27.36
CA SER A 421 -0.75 10.25 -28.66
C SER A 421 -1.99 9.62 -29.28
N VAL A 422 -2.12 8.29 -29.21
CA VAL A 422 -3.28 7.57 -29.73
C VAL A 422 -4.50 7.88 -28.88
N ALA A 423 -4.36 7.87 -27.56
CA ALA A 423 -5.44 8.19 -26.62
C ALA A 423 -5.89 9.66 -26.73
N ALA A 424 -4.96 10.61 -26.91
CA ALA A 424 -5.29 12.02 -27.11
C ALA A 424 -5.98 12.28 -28.46
N LEU A 425 -5.50 11.67 -29.55
CA LEU A 425 -6.16 11.79 -30.87
C LEU A 425 -7.56 11.16 -30.89
N GLU A 426 -7.76 10.06 -30.16
CA GLU A 426 -9.08 9.42 -30.01
C GLU A 426 -10.00 10.25 -29.10
N GLY A 427 -9.49 10.77 -27.98
CA GLY A 427 -10.23 11.63 -27.06
C GLY A 427 -10.62 12.99 -27.66
N ASP A 428 -9.73 13.64 -28.41
CA ASP A 428 -10.03 14.89 -29.12
C ASP A 428 -11.08 14.68 -30.23
N ALA A 429 -11.07 13.51 -30.88
CA ALA A 429 -12.07 13.14 -31.88
C ALA A 429 -13.44 12.78 -31.26
N GLU A 430 -13.47 12.36 -29.99
CA GLU A 430 -14.70 12.16 -29.21
C GLU A 430 -15.26 13.49 -28.71
N MET A 431 -14.42 14.39 -28.17
CA MET A 431 -14.86 15.74 -27.76
C MET A 431 -15.48 16.54 -28.92
N LEU A 432 -14.91 16.46 -30.12
CA LEU A 432 -15.49 17.10 -31.32
C LEU A 432 -16.85 16.51 -31.73
N GLN A 433 -17.16 15.27 -31.34
CA GLN A 433 -18.47 14.64 -31.56
C GLN A 433 -19.47 14.95 -30.45
N ASP A 434 -19.02 15.08 -29.21
CA ASP A 434 -19.88 15.50 -28.09
C ASP A 434 -20.29 16.99 -28.23
N ASP A 435 -19.40 17.86 -28.70
CA ASP A 435 -19.73 19.25 -29.09
C ASP A 435 -20.74 19.31 -30.26
N PHE A 436 -20.83 18.25 -31.07
CA PHE A 436 -21.86 18.11 -32.11
C PHE A 436 -23.21 17.64 -31.56
N GLY A 437 -23.23 17.03 -30.37
CA GLY A 437 -24.45 16.59 -29.67
C GLY A 437 -25.18 17.73 -28.93
N SER A 438 -24.49 18.82 -28.58
CA SER A 438 -24.97 19.93 -27.74
C SER A 438 -25.41 21.19 -28.52
N ARG A 439 -25.91 21.01 -29.75
CA ARG A 439 -26.18 22.05 -30.77
C ARG A 439 -27.03 23.26 -30.32
N PRO A 440 -26.61 24.50 -30.66
CA PRO A 440 -27.48 25.66 -30.90
C PRO A 440 -28.00 25.70 -32.35
N SER A 441 -29.18 26.30 -32.57
CA SER A 441 -29.90 26.34 -33.86
C SER A 441 -29.32 27.24 -34.96
N SER A 442 -28.13 27.84 -34.77
CA SER A 442 -27.57 28.89 -35.64
C SER A 442 -26.42 28.46 -36.56
N TRP A 443 -26.01 27.19 -36.56
CA TRP A 443 -24.89 26.72 -37.39
C TRP A 443 -25.28 26.33 -38.82
N SER A 444 -24.47 26.74 -39.79
CA SER A 444 -24.69 26.40 -41.21
C SER A 444 -24.30 24.94 -41.51
N PRO A 445 -24.97 24.26 -42.46
CA PRO A 445 -24.66 22.88 -42.87
C PRO A 445 -23.19 22.66 -43.29
N TRP A 446 -22.54 23.72 -43.81
CA TRP A 446 -21.13 23.70 -44.20
C TRP A 446 -20.18 23.57 -43.01
N SER A 447 -20.50 24.23 -41.90
CA SER A 447 -19.71 24.19 -40.67
C SER A 447 -19.76 22.80 -40.02
N ALA A 448 -20.94 22.17 -40.06
CA ALA A 448 -21.17 20.80 -39.59
C ALA A 448 -20.39 19.76 -40.41
N TYR A 449 -20.32 19.93 -41.74
CA TYR A 449 -19.53 19.07 -42.62
C TYR A 449 -18.03 19.19 -42.33
N GLN A 450 -17.51 20.40 -42.10
CA GLN A 450 -16.09 20.61 -41.79
C GLN A 450 -15.67 19.98 -40.46
N ILE A 451 -16.50 20.06 -39.42
CA ILE A 451 -16.21 19.45 -38.11
C ILE A 451 -16.23 17.92 -38.20
N SER A 452 -17.24 17.34 -38.85
CA SER A 452 -17.31 15.88 -39.07
C SER A 452 -16.12 15.38 -39.88
N LYS A 453 -15.76 16.08 -40.96
CA LYS A 453 -14.60 15.73 -41.78
C LYS A 453 -13.29 15.77 -40.99
N ARG A 454 -13.13 16.75 -40.10
CA ARG A 454 -11.95 16.90 -39.24
C ARG A 454 -11.87 15.79 -38.18
N ALA A 455 -12.99 15.39 -37.58
CA ALA A 455 -13.05 14.25 -36.66
C ALA A 455 -12.69 12.92 -37.38
N ASP A 456 -13.16 12.73 -38.61
CA ASP A 456 -12.83 11.56 -39.43
C ASP A 456 -11.35 11.54 -39.88
N GLU A 457 -10.78 12.70 -40.22
CA GLU A 457 -9.36 12.86 -40.51
C GLU A 457 -8.49 12.51 -39.28
N MET A 458 -8.89 12.94 -38.08
CA MET A 458 -8.19 12.62 -36.82
C MET A 458 -8.26 11.11 -36.50
N ARG A 459 -9.42 10.46 -36.68
CA ARG A 459 -9.55 9.00 -36.53
C ARG A 459 -8.78 8.22 -37.58
N SER A 460 -8.70 8.74 -38.80
CA SER A 460 -7.90 8.16 -39.89
C SER A 460 -6.41 8.26 -39.57
N LEU A 461 -5.96 9.39 -39.01
CA LEU A 461 -4.59 9.58 -38.57
C LEU A 461 -4.23 8.66 -37.39
N ALA A 462 -5.12 8.49 -36.40
CA ALA A 462 -4.96 7.55 -35.30
C ALA A 462 -4.84 6.09 -35.79
N ARG A 463 -5.67 5.70 -36.77
CA ARG A 463 -5.57 4.40 -37.46
C ARG A 463 -4.28 4.25 -38.27
N SER A 464 -3.83 5.31 -38.94
CA SER A 464 -2.56 5.32 -39.67
C SER A 464 -1.36 5.18 -38.73
N LEU A 465 -1.38 5.85 -37.57
CA LEU A 465 -0.35 5.73 -36.53
C LEU A 465 -0.35 4.34 -35.88
N LYS A 466 -1.50 3.70 -35.74
CA LYS A 466 -1.61 2.27 -35.38
C LYS A 466 -1.00 1.35 -36.46
N SER A 467 -1.24 1.64 -37.75
CA SER A 467 -0.71 0.85 -38.86
C SER A 467 0.78 1.03 -39.15
N LYS A 468 1.36 2.20 -38.80
CA LYS A 468 2.80 2.49 -38.95
C LYS A 468 3.67 1.91 -37.84
N GLY A 469 3.06 1.38 -36.78
CA GLY A 469 3.71 0.50 -35.82
C GLY A 469 3.87 -0.89 -36.41
N ASP A 470 4.62 -0.98 -37.50
CA ASP A 470 4.77 -2.21 -38.29
C ASP A 470 5.80 -3.14 -37.63
N PHE A 471 5.34 -3.97 -36.69
CA PHE A 471 6.09 -5.08 -36.08
C PHE A 471 5.59 -6.44 -36.62
N GLU A 472 5.19 -6.49 -37.89
CA GLU A 472 4.62 -7.70 -38.50
C GLU A 472 5.61 -8.89 -38.60
N THR A 473 6.90 -8.73 -38.29
CA THR A 473 7.89 -9.82 -38.38
C THR A 473 8.13 -10.62 -37.09
N VAL A 474 7.31 -10.47 -36.05
CA VAL A 474 7.39 -11.31 -34.82
C VAL A 474 6.08 -12.05 -34.51
N VAL A 475 5.03 -11.89 -35.32
CA VAL A 475 3.73 -12.54 -35.08
C VAL A 475 3.63 -13.94 -35.70
N SER A 476 4.62 -14.38 -36.48
CA SER A 476 4.63 -15.74 -37.03
C SER A 476 5.41 -16.74 -36.16
N GLN A 477 4.97 -16.97 -34.93
CA GLN A 477 5.00 -18.32 -34.36
C GLN A 477 4.09 -18.44 -33.13
N ALA A 478 2.99 -19.15 -33.36
CA ALA A 478 2.07 -19.76 -32.40
C ALA A 478 1.61 -18.91 -31.21
N CYS A 479 0.32 -18.56 -31.27
CA CYS A 479 -0.52 -18.36 -30.10
C CYS A 479 -0.37 -19.57 -29.16
N SER A 480 0.49 -19.45 -28.15
CA SER A 480 0.53 -20.32 -26.98
C SER A 480 0.54 -19.44 -25.74
N SER A 481 -0.69 -19.17 -25.28
CA SER A 481 -1.11 -19.02 -23.87
C SER A 481 -0.46 -17.92 -23.00
N LEU A 482 -1.31 -16.92 -22.67
CA LEU A 482 -1.19 -15.97 -21.55
C LEU A 482 -1.16 -16.71 -20.20
N LEU A 483 -0.02 -17.24 -19.80
CA LEU A 483 0.12 -17.99 -18.55
C LEU A 483 1.21 -17.36 -17.68
N MET A 484 0.79 -16.57 -16.68
CA MET A 484 1.68 -16.05 -15.65
C MET A 484 1.77 -17.06 -14.51
N GLU A 485 2.96 -17.57 -14.20
CA GLU A 485 3.15 -18.40 -13.00
C GLU A 485 2.82 -17.61 -11.73
N MET A 486 2.01 -18.21 -10.86
CA MET A 486 1.66 -17.65 -9.55
C MET A 486 2.83 -17.87 -8.59
N PRO A 487 3.19 -16.90 -7.72
CA PRO A 487 4.18 -17.10 -6.66
C PRO A 487 3.74 -18.27 -5.76
N SER A 488 4.41 -19.41 -5.88
CA SER A 488 4.11 -20.61 -5.11
C SER A 488 5.26 -20.93 -4.17
N SER A 489 4.95 -21.25 -2.92
CA SER A 489 5.85 -21.98 -2.04
C SER A 489 5.83 -23.46 -2.44
N GLU A 490 6.95 -24.17 -2.32
CA GLU A 490 7.02 -25.62 -2.58
C GLU A 490 5.82 -26.37 -1.96
N CYS A 491 5.10 -27.13 -2.79
CA CYS A 491 3.93 -27.92 -2.38
C CYS A 491 4.40 -29.24 -1.75
N VAL A 492 5.04 -29.16 -0.59
CA VAL A 492 5.69 -30.32 0.04
C VAL A 492 4.65 -31.32 0.57
N GLY A 493 4.71 -32.57 0.09
CA GLY A 493 3.97 -33.69 0.64
C GLY A 493 2.50 -33.78 0.23
N ARG A 494 2.15 -33.15 -0.89
CA ARG A 494 0.81 -33.10 -1.49
C ARG A 494 0.77 -33.40 -2.98
N GLU A 495 1.88 -33.89 -3.50
CA GLU A 495 2.05 -34.35 -4.87
C GLU A 495 0.96 -35.39 -5.26
N PRO A 496 0.53 -36.34 -4.39
CA PRO A 496 -0.55 -37.27 -4.74
C PRO A 496 -1.90 -36.58 -4.95
N MET A 497 -2.25 -35.58 -4.13
CA MET A 497 -3.50 -34.82 -4.26
C MET A 497 -3.46 -33.90 -5.48
N LEU A 498 -2.28 -33.40 -5.84
CA LEU A 498 -2.06 -32.60 -7.02
C LEU A 498 -2.27 -33.43 -8.30
N GLU A 499 -1.73 -34.65 -8.35
CA GLU A 499 -1.96 -35.59 -9.46
C GLU A 499 -3.43 -36.07 -9.52
N GLU A 500 -4.08 -36.28 -8.39
CA GLU A 500 -5.52 -36.54 -8.34
C GLU A 500 -6.32 -35.36 -8.94
N LEU A 501 -5.99 -34.11 -8.58
CA LEU A 501 -6.63 -32.93 -9.13
C LEU A 501 -6.38 -32.79 -10.64
N TYR A 502 -5.18 -33.12 -11.14
CA TYR A 502 -4.92 -33.18 -12.58
C TYR A 502 -5.79 -34.22 -13.28
N ALA A 503 -5.90 -35.42 -12.72
CA ALA A 503 -6.73 -36.49 -13.27
C ALA A 503 -8.22 -36.09 -13.30
N LEU A 504 -8.72 -35.44 -12.25
CA LEU A 504 -10.11 -34.98 -12.17
C LEU A 504 -10.45 -33.87 -13.15
N VAL A 505 -9.51 -32.96 -13.43
CA VAL A 505 -9.71 -31.88 -14.41
C VAL A 505 -9.59 -32.40 -15.84
N GLN A 506 -8.79 -33.44 -16.08
CA GLN A 506 -8.68 -34.14 -17.36
C GLN A 506 -9.88 -35.07 -17.65
N ASP A 507 -10.65 -35.47 -16.64
CA ASP A 507 -11.84 -36.31 -16.83
C ASP A 507 -13.00 -35.50 -17.45
N ASP A 508 -13.36 -35.83 -18.69
CA ASP A 508 -14.46 -35.21 -19.45
C ASP A 508 -15.84 -35.36 -18.77
N SER A 509 -16.02 -36.35 -17.89
CA SER A 509 -17.26 -36.55 -17.13
C SER A 509 -17.44 -35.51 -16.01
N VAL A 510 -16.35 -34.87 -15.58
CA VAL A 510 -16.31 -33.90 -14.48
C VAL A 510 -16.29 -32.48 -15.04
N SER A 511 -17.23 -31.63 -14.63
CA SER A 511 -17.30 -30.22 -15.06
C SER A 511 -16.91 -29.22 -13.97
N ILE A 512 -17.19 -29.55 -12.71
CA ILE A 512 -16.92 -28.70 -11.55
C ILE A 512 -16.28 -29.56 -10.44
N VAL A 513 -15.13 -29.13 -9.94
CA VAL A 513 -14.38 -29.75 -8.85
C VAL A 513 -14.35 -28.83 -7.65
N GLY A 514 -14.68 -29.34 -6.45
CA GLY A 514 -14.65 -28.58 -5.21
C GLY A 514 -13.59 -29.09 -4.27
N ILE A 515 -12.77 -28.19 -3.75
CA ILE A 515 -11.71 -28.46 -2.79
C ILE A 515 -12.12 -27.87 -1.45
N HIS A 516 -12.22 -28.69 -0.41
CA HIS A 516 -12.63 -28.23 0.92
C HIS A 516 -11.67 -28.68 2.01
N GLY A 517 -11.59 -27.92 3.11
CA GLY A 517 -10.73 -28.24 4.24
C GLY A 517 -10.52 -27.08 5.19
N MET A 518 -9.93 -27.36 6.36
CA MET A 518 -9.73 -26.38 7.44
C MET A 518 -8.86 -25.17 7.02
N ALA A 519 -8.98 -24.03 7.71
CA ALA A 519 -8.11 -22.86 7.49
C ALA A 519 -6.63 -23.21 7.72
N GLY A 520 -5.72 -22.57 6.99
CA GLY A 520 -4.28 -22.81 7.11
C GLY A 520 -3.80 -24.19 6.66
N VAL A 521 -4.71 -25.07 6.21
CA VAL A 521 -4.36 -26.40 5.73
C VAL A 521 -3.60 -26.34 4.40
N GLY A 522 -3.55 -25.23 3.66
CA GLY A 522 -2.77 -25.11 2.41
C GLY A 522 -3.55 -25.41 1.12
N LYS A 523 -4.85 -25.13 1.08
CA LYS A 523 -5.69 -25.22 -0.14
C LYS A 523 -5.21 -24.26 -1.23
N SER A 524 -4.95 -23.01 -0.88
CA SER A 524 -4.40 -22.00 -1.80
C SER A 524 -3.02 -22.40 -2.33
N THR A 525 -2.18 -23.05 -1.51
CA THR A 525 -0.89 -23.60 -1.95
C THR A 525 -1.07 -24.72 -2.98
N LEU A 526 -2.06 -25.60 -2.77
CA LEU A 526 -2.43 -26.66 -3.72
C LEU A 526 -2.97 -26.08 -5.05
N LEU A 527 -3.85 -25.07 -4.99
CA LEU A 527 -4.38 -24.40 -6.17
C LEU A 527 -3.30 -23.63 -6.96
N ARG A 528 -2.37 -22.96 -6.28
CA ARG A 528 -1.24 -22.27 -6.92
C ARG A 528 -0.29 -23.26 -7.59
N ALA A 529 0.00 -24.39 -6.94
CA ALA A 529 0.82 -25.46 -7.54
C ALA A 529 0.10 -26.09 -8.74
N PHE A 530 -1.21 -26.33 -8.62
CA PHE A 530 -2.06 -26.80 -9.71
C PHE A 530 -2.02 -25.86 -10.90
N HIS A 531 -2.29 -24.57 -10.69
CA HIS A 531 -2.20 -23.53 -11.72
C HIS A 531 -0.85 -23.55 -12.44
N ASN A 532 0.26 -23.55 -11.69
CA ASN A 532 1.60 -23.53 -12.27
C ASN A 532 1.93 -24.79 -13.08
N GLY A 533 1.52 -25.98 -12.62
CA GLY A 533 1.72 -27.19 -13.43
C GLY A 533 0.73 -27.32 -14.60
N MET A 534 -0.47 -26.72 -14.51
CA MET A 534 -1.42 -26.63 -15.62
C MET A 534 -0.87 -25.79 -16.77
N VAL A 535 -0.08 -24.76 -16.43
CA VAL A 535 0.58 -23.89 -17.41
C VAL A 535 1.45 -24.69 -18.38
N SER A 536 2.10 -25.75 -17.88
CA SER A 536 3.00 -26.60 -18.65
C SER A 536 2.31 -27.81 -19.29
N ARG A 537 1.17 -28.27 -18.75
CA ARG A 537 0.54 -29.57 -19.10
C ARG A 537 -0.62 -29.48 -20.08
N MET A 538 -1.20 -28.31 -20.39
CA MET A 538 -2.36 -28.20 -21.31
C MET A 538 -2.20 -27.12 -22.38
N ALA A 539 -1.80 -27.51 -23.59
CA ALA A 539 -1.75 -26.65 -24.78
C ALA A 539 -3.11 -26.44 -25.49
N HIS A 540 -4.21 -26.99 -24.95
CA HIS A 540 -5.52 -27.07 -25.63
C HIS A 540 -6.64 -26.22 -24.99
N LEU A 541 -6.35 -25.52 -23.89
CA LEU A 541 -7.25 -24.52 -23.29
C LEU A 541 -6.95 -23.15 -23.91
N ASP A 542 -7.99 -22.39 -24.23
CA ASP A 542 -7.85 -21.05 -24.80
C ASP A 542 -7.50 -20.02 -23.72
N ILE A 543 -7.92 -20.25 -22.46
CA ILE A 543 -7.65 -19.36 -21.33
C ILE A 543 -7.75 -20.06 -19.96
N ILE A 544 -6.89 -19.68 -19.01
CA ILE A 544 -7.02 -20.00 -17.58
C ILE A 544 -7.30 -18.70 -16.82
N ILE A 545 -8.30 -18.73 -15.94
CA ILE A 545 -8.77 -17.56 -15.18
C ILE A 545 -8.70 -17.91 -13.69
N CYS A 546 -8.09 -17.06 -12.86
CA CYS A 546 -7.95 -17.29 -11.43
C CYS A 546 -8.50 -16.12 -10.61
N ALA A 547 -9.50 -16.36 -9.76
CA ALA A 547 -10.08 -15.34 -8.92
C ALA A 547 -9.92 -15.71 -7.44
N GLU A 548 -9.25 -14.86 -6.67
CA GLU A 548 -9.15 -14.97 -5.21
C GLU A 548 -10.19 -14.03 -4.61
N MET A 549 -11.13 -14.59 -3.84
CA MET A 549 -12.18 -13.78 -3.22
C MET A 549 -11.66 -13.11 -1.95
N PRO A 550 -11.95 -11.81 -1.75
CA PRO A 550 -11.48 -11.05 -0.59
C PRO A 550 -12.07 -11.60 0.71
N ASP A 551 -11.33 -11.46 1.81
CA ASP A 551 -11.76 -11.81 3.17
C ASP A 551 -12.65 -10.70 3.80
N ASP A 552 -13.49 -10.01 3.01
CA ASP A 552 -14.33 -8.88 3.47
C ASP A 552 -15.83 -9.25 3.41
N ASP A 553 -16.51 -9.22 4.56
CA ASP A 553 -17.93 -9.56 4.69
C ASP A 553 -18.90 -8.48 4.13
N GLY A 554 -18.38 -7.29 3.77
CA GLY A 554 -19.15 -6.21 3.14
C GLY A 554 -19.15 -6.25 1.60
N CYS A 555 -18.34 -7.12 0.98
CA CYS A 555 -18.17 -7.12 -0.47
C CYS A 555 -19.23 -7.94 -1.21
N ASP A 556 -19.61 -7.47 -2.40
CA ASP A 556 -20.43 -8.26 -3.31
C ASP A 556 -19.52 -9.25 -4.07
N TYR A 557 -19.40 -10.47 -3.53
CA TYR A 557 -18.59 -11.57 -4.11
C TYR A 557 -18.92 -11.82 -5.59
N GLU A 558 -20.17 -11.63 -6.03
CA GLU A 558 -20.55 -11.81 -7.43
C GLU A 558 -19.98 -10.69 -8.31
N GLU A 559 -19.99 -9.45 -7.83
CA GLU A 559 -19.39 -8.31 -8.53
C GLU A 559 -17.86 -8.41 -8.58
N GLU A 560 -17.20 -8.79 -7.48
CA GLU A 560 -15.76 -8.96 -7.44
C GLU A 560 -15.27 -10.07 -8.37
N LEU A 561 -15.97 -11.22 -8.40
CA LEU A 561 -15.67 -12.27 -9.36
C LEU A 561 -15.89 -11.79 -10.80
N GLN A 562 -16.98 -11.07 -11.06
CA GLN A 562 -17.27 -10.54 -12.40
C GLN A 562 -16.18 -9.56 -12.87
N ILE A 563 -15.72 -8.65 -12.00
CA ILE A 563 -14.64 -7.69 -12.28
C ILE A 563 -13.31 -8.42 -12.49
N SER A 564 -12.97 -9.38 -11.65
CA SER A 564 -11.74 -10.16 -11.76
C SER A 564 -11.65 -10.92 -13.09
N VAL A 565 -12.75 -11.55 -13.50
CA VAL A 565 -12.85 -12.27 -14.79
C VAL A 565 -12.78 -11.29 -15.97
N ILE A 566 -13.45 -10.14 -15.90
CA ILE A 566 -13.42 -9.08 -16.93
C ILE A 566 -12.00 -8.55 -17.16
N ASN A 567 -11.28 -8.28 -16.06
CA ASN A 567 -9.92 -7.76 -16.10
C ASN A 567 -8.96 -8.78 -16.74
N GLN A 568 -9.09 -10.06 -16.41
CA GLN A 568 -8.27 -11.13 -17.01
C GLN A 568 -8.59 -11.39 -18.49
N LEU A 569 -9.85 -11.18 -18.89
CA LEU A 569 -10.27 -11.23 -20.30
C LEU A 569 -9.94 -9.95 -21.09
N ARG A 570 -9.43 -8.89 -20.43
CA ARG A 570 -9.14 -7.56 -20.99
C ARG A 570 -10.35 -6.89 -21.64
N LEU A 571 -11.55 -7.12 -21.12
CA LEU A 571 -12.78 -6.48 -21.61
C LEU A 571 -12.91 -5.07 -20.98
N GLN A 572 -13.01 -4.02 -21.78
CA GLN A 572 -13.18 -2.65 -21.28
C GLN A 572 -14.64 -2.35 -21.01
N LEU A 573 -15.11 -2.69 -19.80
CA LEU A 573 -16.52 -2.58 -19.39
C LEU A 573 -16.72 -1.80 -18.07
N GLN A 574 -15.78 -0.93 -17.69
CA GLN A 574 -15.76 -0.30 -16.36
C GLN A 574 -16.97 0.62 -16.06
N LYS A 575 -17.72 1.06 -17.07
CA LYS A 575 -18.96 1.85 -16.91
C LYS A 575 -20.26 1.07 -17.18
N ALA A 576 -20.19 -0.24 -17.47
CA ALA A 576 -21.35 -1.06 -17.83
C ALA A 576 -22.11 -1.59 -16.60
N THR A 577 -23.42 -1.84 -16.71
CA THR A 577 -24.24 -2.41 -15.63
C THR A 577 -23.91 -3.88 -15.37
N LYS A 578 -24.25 -4.44 -14.19
CA LYS A 578 -24.04 -5.86 -13.85
C LYS A 578 -24.62 -6.83 -14.91
N LYS A 579 -25.77 -6.47 -15.49
CA LYS A 579 -26.45 -7.26 -16.52
C LYS A 579 -25.72 -7.20 -17.87
N ASP A 580 -25.21 -6.03 -18.26
CA ASP A 580 -24.44 -5.86 -19.50
C ASP A 580 -23.09 -6.58 -19.42
N ARG A 581 -22.43 -6.50 -18.25
CA ARG A 581 -21.22 -7.26 -17.93
C ARG A 581 -21.46 -8.77 -18.04
N ALA A 582 -22.56 -9.27 -17.49
CA ALA A 582 -22.93 -10.68 -17.57
C ALA A 582 -23.18 -11.14 -19.02
N ALA A 583 -23.88 -10.35 -19.83
CA ALA A 583 -24.11 -10.68 -21.24
C ALA A 583 -22.80 -10.73 -22.05
N ALA A 584 -21.89 -9.79 -21.82
CA ALA A 584 -20.58 -9.74 -22.47
C ALA A 584 -19.68 -10.92 -22.07
N LEU A 585 -19.67 -11.28 -20.78
CA LEU A 585 -18.96 -12.46 -20.28
C LEU A 585 -19.49 -13.75 -20.89
N PHE A 586 -20.82 -13.92 -20.93
CA PHE A 586 -21.44 -15.11 -21.49
C PHE A 586 -21.11 -15.26 -22.97
N SER A 587 -21.20 -14.18 -23.76
CA SER A 587 -20.86 -14.17 -25.18
C SER A 587 -19.38 -14.52 -25.45
N THR A 588 -18.48 -14.10 -24.54
CA THR A 588 -17.04 -14.29 -24.68
C THR A 588 -16.61 -15.70 -24.24
N LEU A 589 -17.03 -16.13 -23.05
CA LEU A 589 -16.66 -17.44 -22.47
C LEU A 589 -17.32 -18.60 -23.21
N SER A 590 -18.52 -18.40 -23.77
CA SER A 590 -19.19 -19.47 -24.56
C SER A 590 -18.47 -19.83 -25.87
N LYS A 591 -17.52 -19.00 -26.31
CA LYS A 591 -16.74 -19.20 -27.55
C LYS A 591 -15.32 -19.73 -27.27
N LYS A 592 -14.93 -19.89 -26.00
CA LYS A 592 -13.59 -20.29 -25.58
C LYS A 592 -13.65 -21.53 -24.70
N LYS A 593 -12.59 -22.34 -24.74
CA LYS A 593 -12.33 -23.40 -23.77
C LYS A 593 -11.59 -22.80 -22.58
N PHE A 594 -12.23 -22.73 -21.42
CA PHE A 594 -11.65 -22.05 -20.25
C PHE A 594 -11.55 -22.97 -19.03
N LEU A 595 -10.56 -22.68 -18.18
CA LEU A 595 -10.47 -23.19 -16.83
C LEU A 595 -10.63 -22.02 -15.86
N LEU A 596 -11.66 -22.04 -15.01
CA LEU A 596 -11.87 -21.03 -13.98
C LEU A 596 -11.52 -21.60 -12.60
N VAL A 597 -10.53 -21.01 -11.93
CA VAL A 597 -10.12 -21.36 -10.57
C VAL A 597 -10.58 -20.27 -9.61
N ILE A 598 -11.41 -20.61 -8.63
CA ILE A 598 -11.91 -19.70 -7.61
C ILE A 598 -11.33 -20.11 -6.25
N ASP A 599 -10.50 -19.26 -5.66
CA ASP A 599 -9.92 -19.48 -4.34
C ASP A 599 -10.67 -18.68 -3.26
N ASN A 600 -10.67 -19.23 -2.04
CA ASN A 600 -11.23 -18.62 -0.84
C ASN A 600 -12.73 -18.27 -0.94
N LEU A 601 -13.57 -19.19 -1.43
CA LEU A 601 -15.02 -18.97 -1.51
C LEU A 601 -15.72 -19.28 -0.17
N TRP A 602 -16.33 -18.26 0.46
CA TRP A 602 -17.00 -18.39 1.77
C TRP A 602 -18.51 -18.64 1.67
N VAL A 603 -19.16 -18.07 0.65
CA VAL A 603 -20.61 -18.11 0.42
C VAL A 603 -20.88 -18.70 -0.98
N PRO A 604 -21.97 -19.47 -1.20
CA PRO A 604 -22.35 -19.92 -2.54
C PRO A 604 -22.72 -18.74 -3.45
N ILE A 605 -22.27 -18.76 -4.71
CA ILE A 605 -22.44 -17.68 -5.69
C ILE A 605 -23.15 -18.18 -6.96
N ASN A 606 -23.98 -17.34 -7.59
CA ASN A 606 -24.69 -17.75 -8.79
C ASN A 606 -23.89 -17.45 -10.07
N LEU A 607 -23.05 -18.39 -10.50
CA LEU A 607 -22.24 -18.30 -11.71
C LEU A 607 -23.07 -17.98 -12.98
N GLY A 608 -24.30 -18.48 -13.06
CA GLY A 608 -25.21 -18.21 -14.18
C GLY A 608 -25.66 -16.76 -14.24
N ALA A 609 -26.00 -16.16 -13.10
CA ALA A 609 -26.38 -14.75 -13.00
C ALA A 609 -25.24 -13.81 -13.41
N MET A 610 -23.99 -14.22 -13.16
CA MET A 610 -22.78 -13.48 -13.54
C MET A 610 -22.41 -13.61 -15.03
N GLY A 611 -23.11 -14.45 -15.79
CA GLY A 611 -22.80 -14.72 -17.20
C GLY A 611 -21.67 -15.73 -17.42
N ILE A 612 -21.29 -16.51 -16.40
CA ILE A 612 -20.31 -17.59 -16.52
C ILE A 612 -21.05 -18.88 -16.93
N PRO A 613 -20.72 -19.50 -18.07
CA PRO A 613 -21.32 -20.78 -18.45
C PRO A 613 -21.01 -21.86 -17.41
N CYS A 614 -22.01 -22.26 -16.61
CA CYS A 614 -21.83 -23.18 -15.48
C CYS A 614 -22.66 -24.47 -15.56
N SER A 615 -23.58 -24.59 -16.54
CA SER A 615 -24.37 -25.81 -16.69
C SER A 615 -23.50 -26.98 -17.14
N SER A 616 -23.73 -28.18 -16.59
CA SER A 616 -22.93 -29.36 -16.94
C SER A 616 -22.96 -29.67 -18.45
N SER A 617 -24.04 -29.34 -19.15
CA SER A 617 -24.16 -29.49 -20.61
C SER A 617 -23.35 -28.44 -21.38
N ALA A 618 -23.31 -27.18 -20.93
CA ALA A 618 -22.53 -26.12 -21.58
C ALA A 618 -21.02 -26.28 -21.36
N LEU A 619 -20.61 -26.68 -20.15
CA LEU A 619 -19.21 -26.94 -19.80
C LEU A 619 -18.67 -28.17 -20.57
N ARG A 620 -19.45 -29.26 -20.67
CA ARG A 620 -19.06 -30.43 -21.48
C ARG A 620 -18.97 -30.12 -22.98
N ARG A 621 -19.89 -29.33 -23.53
CA ARG A 621 -19.87 -28.96 -24.96
C ARG A 621 -18.68 -28.08 -25.34
N SER A 622 -18.20 -27.24 -24.41
CA SER A 622 -17.04 -26.36 -24.61
C SER A 622 -15.74 -26.95 -24.08
N ASN A 623 -15.77 -28.13 -23.46
CA ASN A 623 -14.67 -28.70 -22.67
C ASN A 623 -14.05 -27.70 -21.67
N SER A 624 -14.89 -26.88 -21.03
CA SER A 624 -14.48 -25.91 -20.01
C SER A 624 -14.68 -26.50 -18.61
N LYS A 625 -13.86 -26.07 -17.65
CA LYS A 625 -13.82 -26.63 -16.29
C LYS A 625 -13.82 -25.54 -15.23
N ILE A 626 -14.39 -25.84 -14.05
CA ILE A 626 -14.39 -24.94 -12.90
C ILE A 626 -13.83 -25.66 -11.69
N VAL A 627 -12.88 -25.03 -10.99
CA VAL A 627 -12.30 -25.52 -9.74
C VAL A 627 -12.54 -24.47 -8.67
N LEU A 628 -13.14 -24.84 -7.55
CA LEU A 628 -13.36 -23.92 -6.42
C LEU A 628 -12.75 -24.46 -5.13
N ALA A 629 -12.19 -23.57 -4.31
CA ALA A 629 -11.70 -23.90 -2.97
C ALA A 629 -12.49 -23.15 -1.89
N THR A 630 -12.89 -23.87 -0.85
CA THR A 630 -13.69 -23.34 0.26
C THR A 630 -13.25 -23.93 1.61
N ARG A 631 -13.63 -23.26 2.70
CA ARG A 631 -13.46 -23.76 4.07
C ARG A 631 -14.69 -24.56 4.52
N ASN A 632 -15.85 -24.33 3.91
CA ASN A 632 -17.11 -24.97 4.25
C ASN A 632 -17.55 -25.94 3.15
N GLU A 633 -17.73 -27.20 3.48
CA GLU A 633 -18.16 -28.23 2.53
C GLU A 633 -19.55 -27.94 1.94
N GLU A 634 -20.45 -27.32 2.70
CA GLU A 634 -21.82 -27.00 2.27
C GLU A 634 -21.84 -26.04 1.06
N VAL A 635 -20.80 -25.23 0.89
CA VAL A 635 -20.65 -24.35 -0.27
C VAL A 635 -20.46 -25.18 -1.54
N CYS A 636 -19.74 -26.31 -1.47
CA CYS A 636 -19.58 -27.21 -2.62
C CYS A 636 -20.93 -27.85 -3.00
N ASP A 637 -21.73 -28.26 -2.02
CA ASP A 637 -23.05 -28.87 -2.26
C ASP A 637 -24.03 -27.91 -2.94
N ARG A 638 -24.02 -26.64 -2.54
CA ARG A 638 -24.88 -25.60 -3.11
C ARG A 638 -24.42 -25.09 -4.48
N MET A 639 -23.20 -25.43 -4.91
CA MET A 639 -22.57 -25.03 -6.17
C MET A 639 -22.58 -26.14 -7.23
N ASP A 640 -23.40 -27.20 -7.03
CA ASP A 640 -23.50 -28.37 -7.92
C ASP A 640 -22.16 -29.08 -8.18
N VAL A 641 -21.24 -29.05 -7.20
CA VAL A 641 -19.96 -29.76 -7.28
C VAL A 641 -20.22 -31.27 -7.23
N ARG A 642 -19.85 -31.98 -8.31
CA ARG A 642 -20.04 -33.44 -8.39
C ARG A 642 -18.87 -34.23 -7.80
N LYS A 643 -17.66 -33.67 -7.83
CA LYS A 643 -16.46 -34.30 -7.27
C LYS A 643 -15.82 -33.36 -6.26
N LYS A 644 -15.77 -33.82 -5.01
CA LYS A 644 -15.18 -33.11 -3.87
C LYS A 644 -13.84 -33.74 -3.51
N MET A 645 -12.86 -32.91 -3.17
CA MET A 645 -11.55 -33.31 -2.65
C MET A 645 -11.33 -32.66 -1.28
N ARG A 646 -11.13 -33.48 -0.24
CA ARG A 646 -10.90 -33.02 1.13
C ARG A 646 -9.40 -32.87 1.41
N VAL A 647 -8.96 -31.66 1.70
CA VAL A 647 -7.57 -31.37 2.05
C VAL A 647 -7.39 -31.46 3.57
N GLY A 648 -6.71 -32.52 4.02
CA GLY A 648 -6.37 -32.77 5.42
C GLY A 648 -5.00 -32.25 5.84
N CYS A 649 -4.68 -32.38 7.13
CA CYS A 649 -3.34 -32.10 7.66
C CYS A 649 -2.27 -32.96 6.98
N LEU A 650 -1.03 -32.47 6.93
CA LEU A 650 0.10 -33.21 6.39
C LEU A 650 0.43 -34.43 7.26
N PRO A 651 0.85 -35.55 6.64
CA PRO A 651 1.41 -36.68 7.37
C PRO A 651 2.72 -36.29 8.07
N TRP A 652 3.14 -37.06 9.06
CA TRP A 652 4.31 -36.77 9.90
C TRP A 652 5.59 -36.52 9.08
N GLU A 653 5.88 -37.37 8.09
CA GLU A 653 7.10 -37.25 7.27
C GLU A 653 7.15 -35.93 6.50
N SER A 654 6.05 -35.56 5.84
CA SER A 654 5.91 -34.29 5.12
C SER A 654 5.91 -33.09 6.07
N SER A 655 5.30 -33.23 7.24
CA SER A 655 5.27 -32.19 8.28
C SER A 655 6.67 -31.88 8.80
N TRP A 656 7.46 -32.93 9.03
CA TRP A 656 8.82 -32.83 9.49
C TRP A 656 9.75 -32.25 8.42
N ALA A 657 9.62 -32.71 7.16
CA ALA A 657 10.36 -32.16 6.03
C ALA A 657 10.07 -30.65 5.83
N LEU A 658 8.80 -30.25 5.91
CA LEU A 658 8.39 -28.85 5.80
C LEU A 658 8.95 -27.99 6.96
N PHE A 659 8.93 -28.52 8.18
CA PHE A 659 9.49 -27.85 9.36
C PHE A 659 11.01 -27.66 9.22
N GLN A 660 11.73 -28.71 8.83
CA GLN A 660 13.18 -28.67 8.62
C GLN A 660 13.58 -27.68 7.51
N GLY A 661 12.85 -27.65 6.40
CA GLY A 661 13.15 -26.77 5.27
C GLY A 661 12.95 -25.28 5.55
N LYS A 662 12.24 -24.92 6.64
CA LYS A 662 11.95 -23.52 7.00
C LYS A 662 12.62 -23.04 8.29
N ALA A 663 13.14 -23.94 9.12
CA ALA A 663 13.93 -23.60 10.30
C ALA A 663 15.40 -23.38 9.91
N ALA A 664 15.94 -22.17 10.13
CA ALA A 664 17.38 -21.96 9.96
C ALA A 664 18.14 -22.72 11.05
N GLY A 665 19.22 -23.39 10.66
CA GLY A 665 19.92 -24.35 11.51
C GLY A 665 19.63 -25.82 11.18
N ALA A 666 19.14 -26.16 9.98
CA ALA A 666 18.97 -27.55 9.54
C ALA A 666 20.24 -28.41 9.69
N GLU A 667 21.44 -27.81 9.63
CA GLU A 667 22.72 -28.45 9.99
C GLU A 667 22.90 -28.63 11.51
N LEU A 668 22.57 -27.62 12.31
CA LEU A 668 22.68 -27.69 13.78
C LEU A 668 21.72 -28.71 14.40
N VAL A 669 20.46 -28.74 13.93
CA VAL A 669 19.43 -29.71 14.33
C VAL A 669 19.77 -31.13 13.85
N ARG A 670 20.55 -31.27 12.77
CA ARG A 670 21.12 -32.57 12.35
C ARG A 670 22.31 -33.01 13.21
N SER A 671 23.08 -32.06 13.73
CA SER A 671 24.31 -32.32 14.49
C SER A 671 24.10 -32.60 15.99
N SER A 672 23.02 -32.09 16.61
CA SER A 672 22.70 -32.30 18.03
C SER A 672 21.46 -33.17 18.21
N SER A 673 21.63 -34.34 18.85
CA SER A 673 20.53 -35.28 19.15
C SER A 673 19.48 -34.68 20.10
N GLU A 674 19.88 -33.82 21.02
CA GLU A 674 18.98 -33.18 21.99
C GLU A 674 18.14 -32.05 21.39
N MET A 675 18.72 -31.17 20.55
CA MET A 675 17.92 -30.16 19.85
C MET A 675 16.92 -30.79 18.88
N ARG A 676 17.31 -31.90 18.25
CA ARG A 676 16.42 -32.65 17.35
C ARG A 676 15.19 -33.18 18.09
N ALA A 677 15.36 -33.70 19.31
CA ALA A 677 14.24 -34.19 20.11
C ALA A 677 13.21 -33.07 20.38
N TYR A 678 13.67 -31.88 20.79
CA TYR A 678 12.79 -30.72 21.01
C TYR A 678 12.17 -30.19 19.71
N ALA A 679 12.91 -30.16 18.61
CA ALA A 679 12.39 -29.75 17.31
C ALA A 679 11.32 -30.71 16.78
N GLU A 680 11.51 -32.03 16.93
CA GLU A 680 10.49 -33.03 16.59
C GLU A 680 9.24 -32.88 17.47
N GLU A 681 9.41 -32.62 18.76
CA GLU A 681 8.30 -32.36 19.68
C GLU A 681 7.49 -31.10 19.29
N LEU A 682 8.18 -30.00 18.95
CA LEU A 682 7.54 -28.78 18.43
C LEU A 682 6.78 -29.04 17.13
N ALA A 683 7.35 -29.82 16.21
CA ALA A 683 6.68 -30.20 14.97
C ALA A 683 5.47 -31.12 15.20
N ARG A 684 5.53 -32.06 16.16
CA ARG A 684 4.39 -32.90 16.57
C ARG A 684 3.26 -32.03 17.14
N ASN A 685 3.60 -31.04 17.95
CA ASN A 685 2.64 -30.10 18.54
C ASN A 685 1.94 -29.20 17.50
N CYS A 686 2.50 -29.06 16.30
CA CYS A 686 1.87 -28.35 15.18
C CYS A 686 0.73 -29.14 14.50
N GLY A 687 0.51 -30.41 14.87
CA GLY A 687 -0.65 -31.21 14.41
C GLY A 687 -0.71 -31.42 12.90
N GLY A 688 0.42 -31.35 12.21
CA GLY A 688 0.51 -31.51 10.76
C GLY A 688 -0.05 -30.36 9.93
N LEU A 689 -0.35 -29.19 10.54
CA LEU A 689 -0.83 -28.04 9.77
C LEU A 689 0.34 -27.28 9.12
N PRO A 690 0.37 -27.12 7.77
CA PRO A 690 1.47 -26.43 7.08
C PRO A 690 1.73 -25.02 7.61
N PHE A 691 0.67 -24.23 7.84
CA PHE A 691 0.82 -22.87 8.33
C PHE A 691 1.41 -22.81 9.75
N ALA A 692 1.03 -23.74 10.63
CA ALA A 692 1.64 -23.86 11.97
C ALA A 692 3.12 -24.20 11.87
N LEU A 693 3.45 -25.23 11.09
CA LEU A 693 4.80 -25.76 10.92
C LEU A 693 5.75 -24.70 10.37
N VAL A 694 5.36 -24.00 9.29
CA VAL A 694 6.18 -22.96 8.66
C VAL A 694 6.42 -21.79 9.63
N THR A 695 5.38 -21.40 10.37
CA THR A 695 5.46 -20.29 11.33
C THR A 695 6.42 -20.64 12.47
N VAL A 696 6.24 -21.79 13.11
CA VAL A 696 7.08 -22.24 14.24
C VAL A 696 8.52 -22.50 13.77
N ALA A 697 8.70 -23.12 12.62
CA ALA A 697 10.02 -23.35 12.04
C ALA A 697 10.79 -22.03 11.80
N ARG A 698 10.15 -21.04 11.16
CA ARG A 698 10.74 -19.70 10.97
C ARG A 698 11.04 -19.00 12.29
N ALA A 699 10.17 -19.17 13.28
CA ALA A 699 10.33 -18.65 14.63
C ALA A 699 11.56 -19.23 15.35
N MET A 700 11.87 -20.51 15.11
CA MET A 700 13.03 -21.20 15.67
C MET A 700 14.32 -20.98 14.87
N ALA A 701 14.23 -20.34 13.69
CA ALA A 701 15.35 -20.15 12.78
C ALA A 701 16.54 -19.37 13.38
N SER A 702 16.29 -18.43 14.31
CA SER A 702 17.35 -17.65 14.95
C SER A 702 17.90 -18.29 16.24
N LYS A 703 17.33 -19.40 16.71
CA LYS A 703 17.64 -20.03 18.00
C LYS A 703 18.74 -21.07 17.85
N ARG A 704 19.85 -20.86 18.55
CA ARG A 704 21.09 -21.64 18.37
C ARG A 704 21.47 -22.51 19.58
N THR A 705 20.74 -22.42 20.69
CA THR A 705 21.10 -23.11 21.95
C THR A 705 20.03 -24.10 22.42
N VAL A 706 20.44 -25.22 23.05
CA VAL A 706 19.51 -26.28 23.49
C VAL A 706 18.46 -25.75 24.47
N GLN A 707 18.85 -24.80 25.34
CA GLN A 707 17.95 -24.22 26.33
C GLN A 707 16.82 -23.39 25.70
N GLU A 708 17.08 -22.68 24.59
CA GLU A 708 16.05 -21.93 23.87
C GLU A 708 15.00 -22.86 23.24
N TRP A 709 15.44 -23.98 22.67
CA TRP A 709 14.55 -25.02 22.13
C TRP A 709 13.73 -25.67 23.24
N LYS A 710 14.37 -26.04 24.35
CA LYS A 710 13.72 -26.60 25.54
C LYS A 710 12.69 -25.64 26.16
N HIS A 711 13.01 -24.35 26.22
CA HIS A 711 12.11 -23.32 26.74
C HIS A 711 10.89 -23.10 25.84
N ALA A 712 11.10 -23.04 24.51
CA ALA A 712 10.01 -22.95 23.54
C ALA A 712 9.07 -24.16 23.62
N THR A 713 9.62 -25.37 23.80
CA THR A 713 8.82 -26.58 23.99
C THR A 713 8.05 -26.56 25.30
N MET A 714 8.68 -26.19 26.42
CA MET A 714 7.99 -26.08 27.72
C MET A 714 6.87 -25.03 27.71
N ALA A 715 7.06 -23.89 27.04
CA ALA A 715 6.04 -22.87 26.87
C ALA A 715 4.79 -23.37 26.11
N LEU A 716 4.94 -24.42 25.29
CA LEU A 716 3.85 -25.09 24.59
C LEU A 716 3.18 -26.21 25.39
N SER A 717 3.92 -26.84 26.30
CA SER A 717 3.44 -27.93 27.16
C SER A 717 2.60 -27.43 28.35
N THR A 718 2.77 -26.18 28.78
CA THR A 718 1.93 -25.54 29.81
C THR A 718 0.58 -25.11 29.21
N ARG A 719 -0.54 -25.49 29.87
CA ARG A 719 -1.92 -25.40 29.34
C ARG A 719 -2.23 -24.04 28.66
N PRO A 720 -2.46 -24.01 27.33
CA PRO A 720 -2.40 -22.79 26.50
C PRO A 720 -3.69 -21.94 26.45
N GLY A 721 -4.68 -22.17 27.33
CA GLY A 721 -5.90 -21.36 27.39
C GLY A 721 -5.68 -19.94 27.92
N SER A 722 -4.62 -19.72 28.70
CA SER A 722 -4.40 -18.51 29.47
C SER A 722 -3.80 -17.34 28.66
N ILE A 723 -2.75 -17.61 27.89
CA ILE A 723 -2.05 -16.56 27.12
C ILE A 723 -2.88 -16.14 25.88
N ALA A 724 -3.79 -17.01 25.43
CA ALA A 724 -4.74 -16.75 24.36
C ALA A 724 -5.73 -15.62 24.69
N LYS A 725 -6.26 -15.57 25.92
CA LYS A 725 -7.19 -14.51 26.36
C LYS A 725 -6.60 -13.11 26.22
N THR A 726 -5.32 -12.92 26.56
CA THR A 726 -4.64 -11.60 26.53
C THR A 726 -4.57 -10.96 25.15
N TRP A 727 -4.35 -11.76 24.12
CA TRP A 727 -4.15 -11.26 22.76
C TRP A 727 -5.40 -11.35 21.89
N VAL A 728 -6.30 -12.32 22.15
CA VAL A 728 -7.63 -12.34 21.53
C VAL A 728 -8.37 -11.05 21.88
N ILE A 729 -8.29 -10.57 23.12
CA ILE A 729 -8.95 -9.33 23.52
C ILE A 729 -8.34 -8.11 22.80
N ASP A 730 -7.01 -7.98 22.72
CA ASP A 730 -6.36 -6.88 21.99
C ASP A 730 -6.59 -6.93 20.46
N TYR A 731 -6.65 -8.12 19.87
CA TYR A 731 -6.97 -8.34 18.45
C TYR A 731 -8.46 -8.04 18.17
N CYS A 732 -9.37 -8.47 19.04
CA CYS A 732 -10.81 -8.14 18.93
C CYS A 732 -11.11 -6.65 19.13
N ILE A 733 -10.23 -5.89 19.80
CA ILE A 733 -10.34 -4.43 19.97
C ILE A 733 -9.88 -3.65 18.73
N GLY A 734 -8.95 -4.22 17.96
CA GLY A 734 -8.46 -3.69 16.68
C GLY A 734 -9.15 -4.36 15.49
N GLU A 735 -10.45 -4.09 15.34
CA GLU A 735 -11.30 -4.39 14.18
C GLU A 735 -11.32 -5.85 13.66
N GLU A 736 -12.52 -6.43 13.54
CA GLU A 736 -12.84 -7.62 12.69
C GLU A 736 -12.83 -9.05 13.30
N ALA A 737 -13.01 -9.26 14.61
CA ALA A 737 -13.22 -10.63 15.13
C ALA A 737 -14.32 -10.76 16.22
N ILE A 738 -15.55 -10.30 15.95
CA ILE A 738 -16.70 -10.50 16.88
C ILE A 738 -17.92 -11.11 16.18
N ASP A 739 -17.78 -11.77 15.03
CA ASP A 739 -18.86 -12.58 14.46
C ASP A 739 -18.51 -14.07 14.53
N GLY A 740 -19.18 -14.77 15.46
CA GLY A 740 -19.36 -16.22 15.40
C GLY A 740 -18.87 -17.07 16.59
N PHE A 741 -18.14 -16.53 17.57
CA PHE A 741 -17.58 -17.39 18.64
C PHE A 741 -18.39 -17.38 19.93
N SER A 742 -19.06 -18.51 20.12
CA SER A 742 -19.75 -18.94 21.33
C SER A 742 -18.85 -19.05 22.58
N ASN A 743 -17.56 -19.29 22.43
CA ASN A 743 -16.64 -19.42 23.56
C ASN A 743 -15.22 -19.08 23.08
N PRO A 744 -14.57 -18.00 23.58
CA PRO A 744 -13.23 -17.62 23.12
C PRO A 744 -12.15 -18.66 23.45
N GLU A 745 -12.40 -19.60 24.37
CA GLU A 745 -11.46 -20.70 24.68
C GLU A 745 -11.44 -21.83 23.63
N GLU A 746 -12.53 -22.00 22.87
CA GLU A 746 -12.63 -23.04 21.82
C GLU A 746 -12.21 -22.53 20.43
N ALA A 747 -12.13 -21.20 20.25
CA ALA A 747 -11.86 -20.54 18.98
C ALA A 747 -10.38 -20.36 18.61
N VAL A 748 -9.45 -20.82 19.45
CA VAL A 748 -8.02 -20.58 19.22
C VAL A 748 -7.39 -21.80 18.58
N HIS A 749 -7.32 -21.77 17.24
CA HIS A 749 -6.60 -22.76 16.44
C HIS A 749 -5.21 -23.04 17.05
N PRO A 750 -4.74 -24.30 17.12
CA PRO A 750 -3.41 -24.66 17.65
C PRO A 750 -2.22 -23.81 17.14
N VAL A 751 -2.34 -23.23 15.94
CA VAL A 751 -1.38 -22.28 15.34
C VAL A 751 -1.28 -20.97 16.12
N VAL A 752 -2.41 -20.42 16.54
CA VAL A 752 -2.48 -19.16 17.30
C VAL A 752 -1.89 -19.40 18.69
N ARG A 753 -2.09 -20.60 19.27
CA ARG A 753 -1.41 -21.06 20.49
C ARG A 753 0.12 -21.13 20.33
N LEU A 754 0.61 -21.54 19.16
CA LEU A 754 2.04 -21.61 18.82
C LEU A 754 2.69 -20.24 18.58
N LEU A 755 1.97 -19.31 17.95
CA LEU A 755 2.41 -17.93 17.73
C LEU A 755 2.52 -17.16 19.05
N ILE A 756 1.57 -17.40 19.95
CA ILE A 756 1.49 -16.80 21.28
C ILE A 756 2.60 -17.32 22.20
N ALA A 757 2.89 -18.63 22.18
CA ALA A 757 4.01 -19.19 22.92
C ALA A 757 5.38 -18.66 22.44
N TRP A 758 5.53 -18.43 21.13
CA TRP A 758 6.75 -17.87 20.56
C TRP A 758 6.98 -16.40 20.97
N MET A 759 5.95 -15.55 20.98
CA MET A 759 6.09 -14.15 21.40
C MET A 759 6.48 -14.02 22.87
N VAL A 760 5.96 -14.89 23.73
CA VAL A 760 6.33 -14.94 25.17
C VAL A 760 7.78 -15.41 25.35
N SER A 761 8.26 -16.34 24.51
CA SER A 761 9.65 -16.81 24.50
C SER A 761 10.63 -15.83 23.83
N ALA A 762 10.17 -15.03 22.85
CA ALA A 762 10.99 -14.06 22.13
C ALA A 762 11.26 -12.78 22.93
N CYS A 763 10.35 -12.38 23.83
CA CYS A 763 10.50 -11.21 24.70
C CYS A 763 11.45 -11.39 25.90
N GLY A 764 12.20 -12.50 25.96
CA GLY A 764 13.14 -12.80 27.06
C GLY A 764 14.30 -11.81 27.25
N ARG A 765 14.39 -10.72 26.47
CA ARG A 765 15.41 -9.67 26.64
C ARG A 765 14.87 -8.35 27.22
N GLU A 766 13.55 -8.13 27.27
CA GLU A 766 12.93 -6.93 27.87
C GLU A 766 11.93 -7.31 28.96
N THR A 767 12.43 -7.88 30.06
CA THR A 767 11.61 -8.37 31.19
C THR A 767 10.84 -7.28 31.94
N SER A 768 11.00 -6.01 31.57
CA SER A 768 10.44 -4.89 32.33
C SER A 768 9.12 -4.33 31.82
N ARG A 769 8.73 -4.52 30.55
CA ARG A 769 7.47 -3.97 30.01
C ARG A 769 6.29 -4.95 30.06
N TRP A 770 6.57 -6.24 30.21
CA TRP A 770 5.56 -7.32 30.19
C TRP A 770 5.70 -8.17 31.44
N LEU A 771 4.65 -8.23 32.26
CA LEU A 771 4.62 -9.08 33.45
C LEU A 771 3.57 -10.19 33.27
N VAL A 772 4.02 -11.35 32.81
CA VAL A 772 3.16 -12.50 32.51
C VAL A 772 3.51 -13.65 33.44
N ARG A 773 2.62 -13.95 34.40
CA ARG A 773 2.77 -15.06 35.38
C ARG A 773 1.48 -15.88 35.52
N PRO A 774 0.92 -16.46 34.45
CA PRO A 774 -0.26 -17.31 34.56
C PRO A 774 0.08 -18.65 35.22
N GLY A 775 -0.79 -19.20 36.07
CA GLY A 775 -0.59 -20.57 36.59
C GLY A 775 0.58 -20.72 37.58
N ALA A 776 1.19 -19.62 38.03
CA ALA A 776 2.42 -19.63 38.82
C ALA A 776 2.17 -19.97 40.31
N GLY A 777 0.92 -20.16 40.71
CA GLY A 777 0.55 -20.47 42.09
C GLY A 777 0.70 -19.29 43.04
N LEU A 778 0.70 -18.06 42.54
CA LEU A 778 0.87 -16.84 43.36
C LEU A 778 -0.29 -16.69 44.33
N THR A 779 0.01 -16.50 45.62
CA THR A 779 -0.98 -16.17 46.67
C THR A 779 -1.17 -14.67 46.84
N ASP A 780 -0.13 -13.90 46.52
CA ASP A 780 -0.06 -12.45 46.68
C ASP A 780 0.25 -11.78 45.35
N ALA A 781 -0.22 -10.53 45.21
CA ALA A 781 0.08 -9.70 44.06
C ALA A 781 1.58 -9.35 43.98
N PRO A 782 2.11 -9.01 42.78
CA PRO A 782 3.49 -8.57 42.60
C PRO A 782 3.86 -7.35 43.45
N ASP A 783 5.16 -7.17 43.69
CA ASP A 783 5.75 -6.04 44.39
C ASP A 783 5.60 -4.72 43.61
N SER A 784 5.76 -3.59 44.30
CA SER A 784 5.47 -2.25 43.75
C SER A 784 6.28 -1.89 42.49
N GLU A 785 7.50 -2.40 42.36
CA GLU A 785 8.33 -2.23 41.15
C GLU A 785 7.80 -3.02 39.96
N GLY A 786 7.17 -4.19 40.19
CA GLY A 786 6.50 -4.97 39.16
C GLY A 786 5.32 -4.23 38.52
N TRP A 787 4.60 -3.41 39.29
CA TRP A 787 3.49 -2.59 38.79
C TRP A 787 3.97 -1.36 38.01
N LYS A 788 5.01 -0.65 38.48
CA LYS A 788 5.49 0.60 37.83
C LYS A 788 5.98 0.42 36.39
N ARG A 789 6.61 -0.73 36.10
CA ARG A 789 7.28 -0.95 34.81
C ARG A 789 6.38 -1.65 33.79
N ALA A 790 5.30 -2.29 34.26
CA ALA A 790 4.43 -3.11 33.42
C ALA A 790 3.52 -2.26 32.51
N ARG A 791 3.64 -2.50 31.21
CA ARG A 791 2.72 -1.99 30.17
C ARG A 791 1.60 -2.98 29.89
N ARG A 792 1.85 -4.28 30.03
CA ARG A 792 0.82 -5.33 29.99
C ARG A 792 1.09 -6.36 31.09
N MET A 793 0.04 -6.74 31.82
CA MET A 793 0.13 -7.61 32.98
C MET A 793 -0.92 -8.73 32.92
N SER A 794 -0.45 -9.98 33.04
CA SER A 794 -1.30 -11.16 33.17
C SER A 794 -0.92 -11.94 34.42
N LEU A 795 -1.83 -11.99 35.38
CA LEU A 795 -1.71 -12.71 36.65
C LEU A 795 -2.82 -13.76 36.79
N MET A 796 -3.36 -14.23 35.67
CA MET A 796 -4.47 -15.16 35.66
C MET A 796 -4.12 -16.56 36.17
N ASP A 797 -5.13 -17.36 36.50
CA ASP A 797 -4.95 -18.76 36.97
C ASP A 797 -3.96 -18.86 38.14
N ASN A 798 -4.08 -17.95 39.11
CA ASN A 798 -3.31 -17.96 40.34
C ASN A 798 -4.23 -18.13 41.56
N GLN A 799 -3.66 -18.03 42.75
CA GLN A 799 -4.38 -18.11 44.03
C GLN A 799 -4.44 -16.74 44.73
N ILE A 800 -4.40 -15.65 43.97
CA ILE A 800 -4.35 -14.30 44.53
C ILE A 800 -5.65 -14.02 45.27
N SER A 801 -5.55 -13.69 46.55
CA SER A 801 -6.70 -13.29 47.38
C SER A 801 -6.76 -11.80 47.69
N VAL A 802 -5.63 -11.10 47.63
CA VAL A 802 -5.50 -9.69 48.02
C VAL A 802 -4.74 -8.91 46.95
N LEU A 803 -5.28 -7.76 46.55
CA LEU A 803 -4.65 -6.79 45.65
C LEU A 803 -4.11 -5.59 46.45
N PRO A 804 -3.02 -4.94 45.99
CA PRO A 804 -2.44 -3.78 46.67
C PRO A 804 -3.38 -2.57 46.65
N SER A 805 -3.29 -1.70 47.66
CA SER A 805 -3.96 -0.40 47.63
C SER A 805 -3.17 0.59 46.75
N ALA A 806 -3.81 1.12 45.71
CA ALA A 806 -3.25 2.12 44.78
C ALA A 806 -1.86 1.77 44.18
N PRO A 807 -1.72 0.67 43.42
CA PRO A 807 -0.48 0.41 42.67
C PRO A 807 -0.23 1.52 41.62
N SER A 808 1.03 1.98 41.50
CA SER A 808 1.43 2.98 40.51
C SER A 808 1.79 2.31 39.18
N CYS A 809 1.05 2.58 38.12
CA CYS A 809 1.19 1.92 36.82
C CYS A 809 0.63 2.80 35.67
N PRO A 810 1.27 3.96 35.39
CA PRO A 810 0.73 4.96 34.47
C PRO A 810 0.63 4.51 33.01
N ASP A 811 1.44 3.53 32.60
CA ASP A 811 1.52 3.03 31.22
C ASP A 811 0.80 1.70 30.99
N LEU A 812 0.09 1.18 31.99
CA LEU A 812 -0.58 -0.12 31.90
C LEU A 812 -1.76 -0.06 30.92
N LEU A 813 -1.72 -0.90 29.89
CA LEU A 813 -2.74 -1.01 28.84
C LEU A 813 -3.67 -2.22 29.05
N THR A 814 -3.14 -3.31 29.58
CA THR A 814 -3.84 -4.60 29.70
C THR A 814 -3.60 -5.20 31.09
N LEU A 815 -4.67 -5.52 31.81
CA LEU A 815 -4.63 -6.20 33.09
C LEU A 815 -5.57 -7.41 33.10
N LEU A 816 -5.00 -8.59 33.30
CA LEU A 816 -5.78 -9.83 33.41
C LEU A 816 -5.58 -10.47 34.78
N LEU A 817 -6.69 -10.65 35.48
CA LEU A 817 -6.77 -11.26 36.80
C LEU A 817 -7.70 -12.47 36.82
N CYS A 818 -8.15 -12.93 35.65
CA CYS A 818 -9.12 -14.00 35.53
C CYS A 818 -8.65 -15.33 36.15
N GLU A 819 -9.59 -16.21 36.51
CA GLU A 819 -9.37 -17.48 37.20
C GLU A 819 -8.73 -17.38 38.61
N ASN A 820 -8.56 -16.18 39.18
CA ASN A 820 -8.19 -16.03 40.59
C ASN A 820 -9.42 -16.23 41.49
N ARG A 821 -9.81 -17.49 41.68
CA ARG A 821 -11.06 -17.88 42.37
C ARG A 821 -11.15 -17.46 43.84
N LYS A 822 -10.04 -17.07 44.46
CA LYS A 822 -9.98 -16.55 45.85
C LYS A 822 -10.09 -15.03 45.93
N LEU A 823 -10.01 -14.32 44.81
CA LEU A 823 -10.11 -12.85 44.76
C LEU A 823 -11.56 -12.42 44.95
N ALA A 824 -11.91 -11.99 46.16
CA ALA A 824 -13.28 -11.61 46.52
C ALA A 824 -13.51 -10.09 46.58
N LYS A 825 -12.45 -9.28 46.76
CA LYS A 825 -12.53 -7.82 46.90
C LYS A 825 -11.43 -7.13 46.11
N ILE A 826 -11.78 -6.00 45.49
CA ILE A 826 -10.84 -5.09 44.86
C ILE A 826 -10.86 -3.78 45.67
N PRO A 827 -9.71 -3.24 46.12
CA PRO A 827 -9.66 -1.97 46.84
C PRO A 827 -10.22 -0.80 46.01
N ASP A 828 -10.92 0.15 46.64
CA ASP A 828 -11.50 1.31 45.93
C ASP A 828 -10.47 2.19 45.23
N THR A 829 -9.24 2.22 45.75
CA THR A 829 -8.14 3.00 45.21
C THR A 829 -7.32 2.27 44.15
N PHE A 830 -7.64 1.01 43.84
CA PHE A 830 -6.80 0.14 43.00
C PHE A 830 -6.59 0.71 41.58
N PHE A 831 -7.63 1.27 40.97
CA PHE A 831 -7.59 1.77 39.59
C PHE A 831 -7.13 3.23 39.45
N GLN A 832 -6.84 3.94 40.55
CA GLN A 832 -6.58 5.39 40.53
C GLN A 832 -5.35 5.81 39.70
N SER A 833 -4.36 4.93 39.56
CA SER A 833 -3.09 5.21 38.89
C SER A 833 -2.87 4.36 37.62
N MET A 834 -3.95 4.11 36.86
CA MET A 834 -3.95 3.36 35.59
C MET A 834 -4.73 4.08 34.47
N PRO A 835 -4.42 5.34 34.13
CA PRO A 835 -5.27 6.14 33.23
C PRO A 835 -5.37 5.60 31.80
N ARG A 836 -4.40 4.79 31.35
CA ARG A 836 -4.29 4.25 29.98
C ARG A 836 -4.84 2.84 29.82
N LEU A 837 -5.47 2.28 30.85
CA LEU A 837 -5.93 0.89 30.81
C LEU A 837 -7.05 0.74 29.78
N ARG A 838 -6.85 -0.15 28.81
CA ARG A 838 -7.81 -0.45 27.73
C ARG A 838 -8.53 -1.78 27.93
N VAL A 839 -7.88 -2.73 28.60
CA VAL A 839 -8.39 -4.09 28.79
C VAL A 839 -8.32 -4.49 30.25
N LEU A 840 -9.47 -4.87 30.80
CA LEU A 840 -9.60 -5.42 32.14
C LEU A 840 -10.42 -6.72 32.11
N ASP A 841 -9.77 -7.83 32.48
CA ASP A 841 -10.42 -9.14 32.62
C ASP A 841 -10.36 -9.60 34.08
N LEU A 842 -11.55 -9.70 34.69
CA LEU A 842 -11.81 -10.16 36.05
C LEU A 842 -12.65 -11.45 36.05
N SER A 843 -12.78 -12.14 34.91
CA SER A 843 -13.64 -13.31 34.78
C SER A 843 -13.22 -14.47 35.67
N ASN A 844 -14.17 -15.32 36.09
CA ASN A 844 -13.90 -16.47 36.99
C ASN A 844 -13.17 -16.08 38.30
N THR A 845 -13.54 -14.93 38.88
CA THR A 845 -13.11 -14.49 40.22
C THR A 845 -14.28 -14.46 41.19
N ALA A 846 -14.02 -14.40 42.50
CA ALA A 846 -15.07 -14.38 43.52
C ALA A 846 -15.57 -12.97 43.86
N ILE A 847 -15.29 -11.96 43.03
CA ILE A 847 -15.62 -10.56 43.32
C ILE A 847 -17.13 -10.35 43.48
N GLU A 848 -17.51 -9.63 44.54
CA GLU A 848 -18.92 -9.34 44.85
C GLU A 848 -19.38 -7.95 44.39
N ARG A 849 -18.43 -7.00 44.30
CA ARG A 849 -18.67 -5.60 43.91
C ARG A 849 -17.48 -5.08 43.11
N LEU A 850 -17.75 -4.26 42.10
CA LEU A 850 -16.74 -3.44 41.44
C LEU A 850 -16.52 -2.15 42.23
N PRO A 851 -15.27 -1.68 42.39
CA PRO A 851 -14.97 -0.47 43.16
C PRO A 851 -15.40 0.80 42.42
N VAL A 852 -15.73 1.86 43.17
CA VAL A 852 -16.03 3.21 42.62
C VAL A 852 -14.84 3.77 41.81
N GLY A 853 -13.62 3.33 42.13
CA GLY A 853 -12.40 3.67 41.40
C GLY A 853 -12.39 3.30 39.91
N ILE A 854 -13.33 2.49 39.42
CA ILE A 854 -13.41 2.14 38.00
C ILE A 854 -13.61 3.37 37.09
N ARG A 855 -14.17 4.47 37.61
CA ARG A 855 -14.28 5.77 36.91
C ARG A 855 -12.94 6.36 36.48
N ALA A 856 -11.83 5.91 37.07
CA ALA A 856 -10.49 6.40 36.78
C ALA A 856 -9.87 5.77 35.52
N LEU A 857 -10.66 5.02 34.74
CA LEU A 857 -10.22 4.29 33.54
C LEU A 857 -10.89 4.86 32.26
N PRO A 858 -10.58 6.09 31.83
CA PRO A 858 -11.28 6.75 30.72
C PRO A 858 -11.09 6.04 29.37
N ASP A 859 -9.95 5.36 29.18
CA ASP A 859 -9.59 4.68 27.94
C ASP A 859 -10.06 3.21 27.88
N LEU A 860 -10.83 2.74 28.85
CA LEU A 860 -11.22 1.34 28.95
C LEU A 860 -12.15 0.94 27.78
N GLN A 861 -11.71 -0.04 27.00
CA GLN A 861 -12.41 -0.52 25.80
C GLN A 861 -13.03 -1.91 26.00
N HIS A 862 -12.47 -2.72 26.90
CA HIS A 862 -12.94 -4.07 27.19
C HIS A 862 -12.99 -4.32 28.69
N LEU A 863 -14.16 -4.73 29.16
CA LEU A 863 -14.41 -5.16 30.54
C LEU A 863 -15.08 -6.53 30.56
N ASP A 864 -14.39 -7.52 31.12
CA ASP A 864 -14.94 -8.84 31.38
C ASP A 864 -15.04 -9.09 32.89
N VAL A 865 -16.27 -9.32 33.35
CA VAL A 865 -16.60 -9.68 34.73
C VAL A 865 -17.50 -10.93 34.76
N SER A 866 -17.47 -11.75 33.70
CA SER A 866 -18.23 -12.98 33.62
C SER A 866 -17.82 -14.01 34.67
N HIS A 867 -18.75 -14.89 35.04
CA HIS A 867 -18.50 -15.93 36.05
C HIS A 867 -18.01 -15.39 37.41
N THR A 868 -18.48 -14.19 37.79
CA THR A 868 -18.21 -13.57 39.10
C THR A 868 -19.44 -13.62 40.02
N ASN A 869 -19.24 -13.25 41.29
CA ASN A 869 -20.30 -13.16 42.30
C ASN A 869 -20.93 -11.76 42.40
N LEU A 870 -20.79 -10.95 41.34
CA LEU A 870 -21.20 -9.55 41.31
C LEU A 870 -22.69 -9.42 41.68
N VAL A 871 -23.00 -8.54 42.64
CA VAL A 871 -24.38 -8.30 43.10
C VAL A 871 -25.02 -7.11 42.37
N ALA A 872 -24.23 -6.07 42.09
CA ALA A 872 -24.68 -4.86 41.41
C ALA A 872 -23.57 -4.25 40.56
N LEU A 873 -23.95 -3.60 39.45
CA LEU A 873 -23.04 -2.78 38.64
C LEU A 873 -23.01 -1.34 39.21
N PRO A 874 -21.84 -0.70 39.42
CA PRO A 874 -21.79 0.67 39.95
C PRO A 874 -22.17 1.71 38.88
N GLN A 875 -22.72 2.86 39.31
CA GLN A 875 -23.12 3.97 38.41
C GLN A 875 -21.93 4.46 37.56
N GLU A 876 -20.73 4.38 38.14
CA GLU A 876 -19.46 4.79 37.56
C GLU A 876 -19.09 4.02 36.28
N VAL A 877 -19.63 2.82 36.03
CA VAL A 877 -19.42 2.13 34.74
C VAL A 877 -19.93 2.97 33.58
N GLY A 878 -20.98 3.77 33.79
CA GLY A 878 -21.51 4.68 32.76
C GLY A 878 -20.58 5.83 32.39
N THR A 879 -19.49 6.04 33.13
CA THR A 879 -18.46 7.05 32.78
C THR A 879 -17.44 6.54 31.76
N LEU A 880 -17.46 5.24 31.42
CA LEU A 880 -16.51 4.59 30.52
C LEU A 880 -16.89 4.80 29.05
N GLY A 881 -16.75 6.03 28.55
CA GLY A 881 -17.19 6.41 27.20
C GLY A 881 -16.48 5.70 26.02
N GLU A 882 -15.32 5.09 26.26
CA GLU A 882 -14.58 4.32 25.24
C GLU A 882 -14.93 2.82 25.22
N LEU A 883 -15.83 2.35 26.09
CA LEU A 883 -16.13 0.93 26.24
C LEU A 883 -16.80 0.37 24.99
N ARG A 884 -16.20 -0.68 24.41
CA ARG A 884 -16.67 -1.37 23.20
C ARG A 884 -17.23 -2.76 23.50
N PHE A 885 -16.72 -3.40 24.55
CA PHE A 885 -17.09 -4.77 24.92
C PHE A 885 -17.34 -4.87 26.42
N LEU A 886 -18.55 -5.30 26.78
CA LEU A 886 -18.95 -5.54 28.17
C LEU A 886 -19.49 -6.97 28.30
N GLN A 887 -18.77 -7.79 29.07
CA GLN A 887 -19.09 -9.18 29.31
C GLN A 887 -19.44 -9.40 30.79
N LEU A 888 -20.70 -9.77 31.00
CA LEU A 888 -21.33 -9.98 32.30
C LEU A 888 -21.94 -11.39 32.40
N SER A 889 -21.78 -12.26 31.41
CA SER A 889 -22.45 -13.57 31.39
C SER A 889 -22.08 -14.44 32.58
N TRP A 890 -23.00 -15.32 32.98
CA TRP A 890 -22.85 -16.25 34.09
C TRP A 890 -22.53 -15.59 35.44
N THR A 891 -23.11 -14.43 35.72
CA THR A 891 -23.08 -13.76 37.03
C THR A 891 -24.45 -13.87 37.71
N PRO A 892 -24.82 -15.04 38.27
CA PRO A 892 -26.20 -15.32 38.71
C PRO A 892 -26.65 -14.53 39.94
N ARG A 893 -25.75 -13.79 40.60
CA ARG A 893 -26.04 -12.94 41.75
C ARG A 893 -26.34 -11.49 41.38
N LEU A 894 -26.18 -11.11 40.11
CA LEU A 894 -26.39 -9.76 39.64
C LEU A 894 -27.89 -9.42 39.70
N ARG A 895 -28.26 -8.50 40.59
CA ARG A 895 -29.65 -8.10 40.84
C ARG A 895 -29.96 -6.68 40.42
N ASP A 896 -28.96 -5.80 40.44
CA ASP A 896 -29.16 -4.38 40.19
C ASP A 896 -28.18 -3.88 39.11
N ILE A 897 -28.74 -3.35 38.02
CA ILE A 897 -28.01 -2.54 37.03
C ILE A 897 -28.67 -1.15 37.07
N PRO A 898 -27.97 -0.10 37.53
CA PRO A 898 -28.58 1.23 37.66
C PRO A 898 -29.02 1.78 36.31
N SER A 899 -30.17 2.46 36.30
CA SER A 899 -30.71 3.06 35.08
C SER A 899 -29.76 4.11 34.49
N GLY A 900 -29.72 4.16 33.16
CA GLY A 900 -28.85 5.06 32.42
C GLY A 900 -27.39 4.61 32.28
N VAL A 901 -26.94 3.57 33.01
CA VAL A 901 -25.56 3.09 32.91
C VAL A 901 -25.29 2.46 31.56
N ILE A 902 -26.16 1.55 31.10
CA ILE A 902 -25.96 0.88 29.82
C ILE A 902 -26.15 1.85 28.65
N SER A 903 -27.16 2.72 28.70
CA SER A 903 -27.44 3.69 27.62
C SER A 903 -26.39 4.79 27.46
N SER A 904 -25.57 5.05 28.49
CA SER A 904 -24.45 5.99 28.40
C SER A 904 -23.24 5.47 27.60
N LEU A 905 -23.17 4.15 27.33
CA LEU A 905 -22.03 3.50 26.67
C LEU A 905 -22.19 3.50 25.13
N LEU A 906 -22.21 4.69 24.52
CA LEU A 906 -22.57 4.86 23.10
C LEU A 906 -21.64 4.16 22.09
N LYS A 907 -20.41 3.81 22.49
CA LYS A 907 -19.43 3.07 21.66
C LYS A 907 -19.51 1.55 21.81
N LEU A 908 -20.45 1.04 22.60
CA LEU A 908 -20.57 -0.38 22.88
C LEU A 908 -20.98 -1.15 21.62
N ARG A 909 -20.16 -2.14 21.27
CA ARG A 909 -20.35 -3.04 20.12
C ARG A 909 -20.83 -4.43 20.53
N ALA A 910 -20.48 -4.87 21.73
CA ALA A 910 -20.88 -6.17 22.25
C ALA A 910 -21.29 -6.07 23.73
N LEU A 911 -22.48 -6.59 24.03
CA LEU A 911 -23.04 -6.66 25.37
C LEU A 911 -23.53 -8.08 25.64
N HIS A 912 -22.86 -8.79 26.54
CA HIS A 912 -23.18 -10.17 26.83
C HIS A 912 -23.61 -10.33 28.30
N MET A 913 -24.86 -10.71 28.54
CA MET A 913 -25.46 -10.86 29.87
C MET A 913 -26.16 -12.22 30.04
N TYR A 914 -25.67 -13.23 29.33
CA TYR A 914 -26.28 -14.56 29.32
C TYR A 914 -26.26 -15.19 30.71
N SER A 915 -27.42 -15.58 31.21
CA SER A 915 -27.65 -16.18 32.52
C SER A 915 -27.20 -15.30 33.70
N SER A 916 -27.32 -13.97 33.58
CA SER A 916 -26.83 -13.01 34.57
C SER A 916 -27.90 -12.08 35.12
N TYR A 917 -28.57 -11.33 34.25
CA TYR A 917 -29.58 -10.34 34.61
C TYR A 917 -30.80 -10.49 33.70
N ALA A 918 -31.99 -10.44 34.29
CA ALA A 918 -33.22 -10.73 33.57
C ALA A 918 -34.39 -9.80 33.93
N ASP A 919 -34.16 -8.85 34.83
CA ASP A 919 -35.16 -7.90 35.30
C ASP A 919 -35.14 -6.64 34.43
N TRP A 920 -35.48 -6.84 33.15
CA TRP A 920 -35.59 -5.77 32.17
C TRP A 920 -37.01 -5.17 32.28
N GLU A 921 -37.15 -4.06 33.00
CA GLU A 921 -38.43 -3.31 33.08
C GLU A 921 -38.78 -2.70 31.71
N ASP A 922 -37.78 -2.13 31.02
CA ASP A 922 -37.88 -1.67 29.63
C ASP A 922 -36.57 -1.93 28.86
N LEU A 923 -36.67 -2.23 27.56
CA LEU A 923 -35.50 -2.41 26.68
C LEU A 923 -35.04 -1.10 26.04
N ASP A 924 -35.75 0.01 26.29
CA ASP A 924 -35.43 1.36 25.76
C ASP A 924 -33.96 1.77 26.01
N GLU A 925 -33.37 1.38 27.15
CA GLU A 925 -31.96 1.65 27.43
C GLU A 925 -31.01 1.01 26.41
N LEU A 926 -31.36 -0.19 25.90
CA LEU A 926 -30.56 -0.91 24.92
C LEU A 926 -30.74 -0.37 23.50
N GLU A 927 -31.90 0.21 23.19
CA GLU A 927 -32.18 0.78 21.85
C GLU A 927 -31.33 2.02 21.54
N SER A 928 -30.80 2.68 22.57
CA SER A 928 -29.85 3.79 22.43
C SER A 928 -28.47 3.38 21.88
N LEU A 929 -28.15 2.08 21.87
CA LEU A 929 -26.85 1.53 21.49
C LEU A 929 -26.75 1.20 20.00
N TRP A 930 -26.70 2.21 19.13
CA TRP A 930 -26.75 2.00 17.67
C TRP A 930 -25.54 1.25 17.09
N GLN A 931 -24.41 1.18 17.81
CA GLN A 931 -23.22 0.45 17.37
C GLN A 931 -23.19 -1.03 17.80
N LEU A 932 -24.22 -1.48 18.51
CA LEU A 932 -24.31 -2.85 19.01
C LEU A 932 -24.41 -3.84 17.83
N ARG A 933 -23.53 -4.84 17.84
CA ARG A 933 -23.44 -5.91 16.83
C ARG A 933 -23.70 -7.29 17.43
N SER A 934 -23.29 -7.50 18.68
CA SER A 934 -23.48 -8.75 19.42
C SER A 934 -24.18 -8.50 20.75
N LEU A 935 -25.26 -9.24 20.98
CA LEU A 935 -26.10 -9.12 22.16
C LEU A 935 -26.48 -10.50 22.69
N ASP A 936 -26.19 -10.74 23.98
CA ASP A 936 -26.68 -11.91 24.70
C ASP A 936 -27.56 -11.49 25.88
N LEU A 937 -28.78 -12.03 25.95
CA LEU A 937 -29.77 -11.66 26.97
C LEU A 937 -30.38 -12.86 27.66
N THR A 938 -30.75 -12.66 28.94
CA THR A 938 -31.70 -13.52 29.65
C THR A 938 -33.01 -12.78 29.84
N LEU A 939 -34.12 -13.43 29.47
CA LEU A 939 -35.47 -12.89 29.57
C LEU A 939 -36.37 -13.76 30.45
N GLN A 940 -37.22 -13.11 31.24
CA GLN A 940 -38.21 -13.74 32.14
C GLN A 940 -39.68 -13.40 31.79
N THR A 941 -39.93 -12.36 30.97
CA THR A 941 -41.27 -11.82 30.67
C THR A 941 -41.63 -11.87 29.18
N VAL A 942 -42.95 -11.98 28.89
CA VAL A 942 -43.52 -11.98 27.53
C VAL A 942 -43.29 -10.64 26.83
N GLU A 943 -43.40 -9.57 27.60
CA GLU A 943 -43.33 -8.19 27.18
C GLU A 943 -41.93 -7.88 26.65
N ALA A 944 -40.87 -8.26 27.38
CA ALA A 944 -39.49 -8.06 26.94
C ALA A 944 -39.16 -8.86 25.67
N LEU A 945 -39.65 -10.10 25.53
CA LEU A 945 -39.45 -10.88 24.31
C LEU A 945 -40.16 -10.27 23.09
N LYS A 946 -41.41 -9.78 23.27
CA LYS A 946 -42.15 -9.09 22.21
C LYS A 946 -41.44 -7.81 21.79
N ARG A 947 -40.92 -7.03 22.74
CA ARG A 947 -40.17 -5.80 22.47
C ARG A 947 -38.88 -6.09 21.70
N LEU A 948 -38.13 -7.10 22.12
CA LEU A 948 -36.93 -7.58 21.41
C LEU A 948 -37.27 -8.01 19.98
N ALA A 949 -38.41 -8.68 19.78
CA ALA A 949 -38.88 -9.10 18.46
C ALA A 949 -39.35 -7.94 17.56
N THR A 950 -39.90 -6.88 18.15
CA THR A 950 -40.32 -5.68 17.41
C THR A 950 -39.14 -4.81 17.00
N SER A 951 -38.07 -4.76 17.80
CA SER A 951 -36.88 -3.95 17.52
C SER A 951 -36.02 -4.60 16.44
N ALA A 952 -35.76 -3.86 15.35
CA ALA A 952 -34.93 -4.38 14.25
C ALA A 952 -33.45 -4.45 14.61
N GLN A 953 -32.96 -3.47 15.37
CA GLN A 953 -31.55 -3.37 15.75
C GLN A 953 -31.19 -4.39 16.84
N LEU A 954 -31.97 -4.49 17.91
CA LEU A 954 -31.73 -5.49 18.95
C LEU A 954 -31.93 -6.92 18.44
N GLY A 955 -33.00 -7.15 17.65
CA GLY A 955 -33.26 -8.45 17.04
C GLY A 955 -32.11 -8.93 16.16
N ALA A 956 -31.58 -8.07 15.27
CA ALA A 956 -30.47 -8.41 14.39
C ALA A 956 -29.13 -8.62 15.13
N SER A 957 -28.96 -7.95 16.28
CA SER A 957 -27.74 -8.05 17.10
C SER A 957 -27.76 -9.24 18.05
N THR A 958 -28.92 -9.84 18.33
CA THR A 958 -29.06 -10.93 19.28
C THR A 958 -28.38 -12.21 18.77
N ARG A 959 -27.33 -12.66 19.45
CA ARG A 959 -26.58 -13.89 19.14
C ARG A 959 -27.00 -15.05 20.05
N ARG A 960 -27.26 -14.78 21.34
CA ARG A 960 -27.71 -15.79 22.29
C ARG A 960 -28.87 -15.31 23.15
N LEU A 961 -29.87 -16.16 23.29
CA LEU A 961 -31.06 -15.85 24.05
C LEU A 961 -31.34 -16.96 25.07
N HIS A 962 -31.44 -16.57 26.34
CA HIS A 962 -31.84 -17.46 27.42
C HIS A 962 -33.20 -17.08 27.97
N MET A 963 -34.19 -17.92 27.71
CA MET A 963 -35.51 -17.82 28.32
C MET A 963 -35.51 -18.63 29.61
N SER A 964 -35.53 -17.95 30.75
CA SER A 964 -35.44 -18.59 32.07
C SER A 964 -36.70 -18.28 32.89
N ARG A 965 -37.25 -19.24 33.63
CA ARG A 965 -38.33 -19.03 34.63
C ARG A 965 -39.53 -18.22 34.11
N TYR A 966 -39.87 -18.42 32.85
CA TYR A 966 -40.81 -17.58 32.15
C TYR A 966 -42.25 -17.78 32.67
N GLN A 967 -42.91 -16.70 33.10
CA GLN A 967 -44.29 -16.75 33.58
C GLN A 967 -45.26 -16.41 32.44
N GLY A 968 -46.30 -17.24 32.25
CA GLY A 968 -47.38 -16.97 31.29
C GLY A 968 -47.21 -17.54 29.86
N LEU A 969 -46.05 -18.07 29.50
CA LEU A 969 -45.82 -18.64 28.17
C LEU A 969 -46.35 -20.08 28.09
N ARG A 970 -47.51 -20.28 27.47
CA ARG A 970 -48.14 -21.60 27.29
C ARG A 970 -47.67 -22.36 26.05
N GLY A 971 -47.24 -21.66 25.00
CA GLY A 971 -46.64 -22.33 23.85
C GLY A 971 -45.74 -21.45 22.97
N ILE A 972 -44.71 -22.08 22.38
CA ILE A 972 -43.74 -21.48 21.45
C ILE A 972 -43.79 -22.24 20.13
N ARG A 973 -43.74 -21.52 19.01
CA ARG A 973 -43.52 -22.11 17.67
C ARG A 973 -42.20 -21.60 17.08
N LEU A 974 -41.36 -22.52 16.61
CA LEU A 974 -40.10 -22.26 15.89
C LEU A 974 -40.19 -22.89 14.48
N PRO A 975 -39.76 -22.25 13.39
CA PRO A 975 -39.38 -20.84 13.22
C PRO A 975 -40.59 -19.93 12.88
N ALA A 976 -41.76 -20.52 12.64
CA ALA A 976 -42.91 -19.85 12.04
C ALA A 976 -43.62 -18.89 13.03
N GLY A 977 -43.27 -17.61 12.97
CA GLY A 977 -43.97 -16.52 13.65
C GLY A 977 -43.24 -15.18 13.53
N ALA A 978 -43.99 -14.07 13.60
CA ALA A 978 -43.43 -12.71 13.56
C ALA A 978 -42.40 -12.43 14.68
N LEU A 979 -42.37 -13.26 15.73
CA LEU A 979 -41.48 -13.13 16.89
C LEU A 979 -40.00 -13.35 16.57
N TRP A 980 -39.68 -14.23 15.62
CA TRP A 980 -38.28 -14.62 15.34
C TRP A 980 -37.74 -14.02 14.03
N ALA A 981 -38.61 -13.35 13.27
CA ALA A 981 -38.33 -12.91 11.90
C ALA A 981 -37.15 -11.91 11.79
N LYS A 982 -36.83 -11.20 12.88
CA LYS A 982 -35.73 -10.23 12.93
C LYS A 982 -34.44 -10.78 13.57
N MET A 983 -34.48 -11.99 14.15
CA MET A 983 -33.37 -12.61 14.88
C MET A 983 -32.52 -13.54 14.00
N ASN A 984 -32.09 -13.06 12.83
CA ASN A 984 -31.45 -13.91 11.83
C ASN A 984 -30.06 -14.42 12.23
N ALA A 985 -29.40 -13.77 13.20
CA ALA A 985 -28.06 -14.09 13.69
C ALA A 985 -28.07 -14.86 15.03
N LEU A 986 -29.23 -15.35 15.48
CA LEU A 986 -29.33 -16.11 16.73
C LEU A 986 -28.68 -17.49 16.56
N HIS A 987 -27.62 -17.75 17.32
CA HIS A 987 -26.87 -19.00 17.31
C HIS A 987 -27.31 -19.96 18.42
N TRP A 988 -27.59 -19.44 19.62
CA TRP A 988 -27.98 -20.26 20.78
C TRP A 988 -29.30 -19.80 21.36
N LEU A 989 -30.27 -20.72 21.43
CA LEU A 989 -31.51 -20.53 22.15
C LEU A 989 -31.58 -21.54 23.30
N ARG A 990 -31.68 -21.03 24.54
CA ARG A 990 -31.90 -21.87 25.72
C ARG A 990 -33.23 -21.55 26.35
N ILE A 991 -34.06 -22.57 26.57
CA ILE A 991 -35.33 -22.44 27.28
C ILE A 991 -35.23 -23.32 28.52
N SER A 992 -35.33 -22.70 29.70
CA SER A 992 -35.17 -23.44 30.94
C SER A 992 -36.06 -22.98 32.09
N ASN A 993 -36.46 -23.93 32.94
CA ASN A 993 -37.27 -23.66 34.13
C ASN A 993 -38.64 -23.00 33.84
N CYS A 994 -39.22 -23.19 32.65
CA CYS A 994 -40.54 -22.66 32.29
C CYS A 994 -41.64 -23.66 32.69
N ALA A 995 -42.20 -23.51 33.89
CA ALA A 995 -43.15 -24.48 34.46
C ALA A 995 -44.53 -24.53 33.77
N ASN A 996 -44.89 -23.47 33.04
CA ASN A 996 -46.20 -23.30 32.40
C ASN A 996 -46.17 -23.51 30.86
N LEU A 997 -45.02 -23.88 30.31
CA LEU A 997 -44.88 -24.15 28.88
C LEU A 997 -45.47 -25.53 28.58
N GLU A 998 -46.58 -25.55 27.85
CA GLU A 998 -47.36 -26.76 27.53
C GLU A 998 -47.11 -27.23 26.09
N ASP A 999 -46.90 -26.34 25.13
CA ASP A 999 -46.71 -26.70 23.73
C ASP A 999 -45.44 -26.07 23.11
N LEU A 1000 -44.52 -26.89 22.60
CA LEU A 1000 -43.37 -26.43 21.82
C LEU A 1000 -43.42 -27.09 20.44
N SER A 1001 -43.77 -26.33 19.39
CA SER A 1001 -43.79 -26.86 18.03
C SER A 1001 -42.56 -26.42 17.24
N ILE A 1002 -41.83 -27.39 16.68
CA ILE A 1002 -40.65 -27.16 15.84
C ILE A 1002 -41.02 -27.61 14.41
N SER A 1003 -41.11 -26.66 13.47
CA SER A 1003 -41.42 -26.90 12.05
C SER A 1003 -40.16 -26.80 11.21
N VAL A 1004 -39.82 -27.84 10.45
CA VAL A 1004 -38.71 -27.82 9.48
C VAL A 1004 -39.31 -27.81 8.08
N ASP A 1005 -39.76 -26.64 7.64
CA ASP A 1005 -40.41 -26.51 6.33
C ASP A 1005 -39.38 -26.48 5.20
N GLY A 1006 -39.06 -27.63 4.62
CA GLY A 1006 -38.17 -27.77 3.46
C GLY A 1006 -38.68 -27.17 2.14
N ARG A 1007 -39.87 -26.55 2.11
CA ARG A 1007 -40.50 -26.03 0.87
C ARG A 1007 -40.70 -24.52 0.82
N SER A 1008 -40.48 -23.79 1.92
CA SER A 1008 -40.62 -22.32 1.93
C SER A 1008 -39.25 -21.66 2.03
N ARG A 1009 -38.89 -20.80 1.06
CA ARG A 1009 -37.62 -20.04 1.01
C ARG A 1009 -37.39 -19.04 2.17
N ARG A 1010 -38.17 -19.13 3.26
CA ARG A 1010 -38.04 -18.32 4.46
C ARG A 1010 -38.00 -19.23 5.69
N ALA A 1011 -36.87 -19.91 5.91
CA ALA A 1011 -36.58 -20.51 7.21
C ALA A 1011 -36.15 -19.37 8.16
N SER A 1012 -37.03 -18.95 9.05
CA SER A 1012 -36.78 -17.85 10.00
C SER A 1012 -36.05 -18.34 11.25
N LEU A 1013 -34.76 -18.65 11.11
CA LEU A 1013 -33.69 -18.73 12.14
C LEU A 1013 -32.49 -19.46 11.50
N PRO A 1014 -31.88 -18.89 10.44
CA PRO A 1014 -30.90 -19.60 9.58
C PRO A 1014 -29.58 -19.92 10.30
N SER A 1015 -29.27 -19.23 11.38
CA SER A 1015 -27.98 -19.30 12.07
C SER A 1015 -28.02 -20.10 13.38
N LEU A 1016 -29.17 -20.69 13.73
CA LEU A 1016 -29.36 -21.38 15.01
C LEU A 1016 -28.58 -22.69 15.01
N GLN A 1017 -27.55 -22.76 15.85
CA GLN A 1017 -26.66 -23.91 16.00
C GLN A 1017 -27.12 -24.83 17.12
N GLU A 1018 -27.60 -24.26 18.23
CA GLU A 1018 -27.93 -25.04 19.43
C GLU A 1018 -29.26 -24.60 20.04
N LEU A 1019 -30.13 -25.57 20.32
CA LEU A 1019 -31.39 -25.40 21.05
C LEU A 1019 -31.34 -26.24 22.33
N VAL A 1020 -31.26 -25.60 23.48
CA VAL A 1020 -31.16 -26.27 24.78
C VAL A 1020 -32.49 -26.15 25.53
N LEU A 1021 -33.13 -27.29 25.78
CA LEU A 1021 -34.37 -27.40 26.55
C LEU A 1021 -34.07 -28.07 27.90
N HIS A 1022 -34.34 -27.39 29.01
CA HIS A 1022 -33.97 -27.90 30.33
C HIS A 1022 -35.02 -27.62 31.40
N ARG A 1023 -35.46 -28.65 32.15
CA ARG A 1023 -36.49 -28.53 33.21
C ARG A 1023 -37.79 -27.89 32.71
N LEU A 1024 -38.47 -28.56 31.78
CA LEU A 1024 -39.77 -28.16 31.21
C LEU A 1024 -40.83 -29.24 31.52
N PRO A 1025 -41.47 -29.20 32.71
CA PRO A 1025 -42.23 -30.35 33.23
C PRO A 1025 -43.56 -30.63 32.52
N LYS A 1026 -44.13 -29.65 31.79
CA LYS A 1026 -45.45 -29.76 31.14
C LYS A 1026 -45.39 -29.77 29.61
N VAL A 1027 -44.20 -29.66 29.01
CA VAL A 1027 -44.08 -29.35 27.58
C VAL A 1027 -44.32 -30.59 26.71
N LYS A 1028 -45.19 -30.45 25.71
CA LYS A 1028 -45.35 -31.37 24.59
C LYS A 1028 -44.57 -30.82 23.41
N ILE A 1029 -43.54 -31.55 23.00
CA ILE A 1029 -42.73 -31.17 21.84
C ILE A 1029 -43.35 -31.80 20.59
N VAL A 1030 -43.81 -30.96 19.66
CA VAL A 1030 -44.42 -31.39 18.39
C VAL A 1030 -43.49 -31.04 17.24
N TRP A 1031 -42.84 -32.05 16.67
CA TRP A 1031 -42.03 -31.91 15.46
C TRP A 1031 -42.90 -32.02 14.20
N ARG A 1032 -42.74 -31.08 13.26
CA ARG A 1032 -43.40 -31.10 11.95
C ARG A 1032 -42.33 -30.99 10.84
N GLY A 1033 -41.98 -32.12 10.23
CA GLY A 1033 -40.96 -32.24 9.17
C GLY A 1033 -40.30 -33.63 9.13
N ASP A 1034 -39.65 -33.99 8.03
CA ASP A 1034 -38.89 -35.25 7.92
C ASP A 1034 -37.60 -35.17 8.75
N LEU A 1035 -37.36 -36.17 9.60
CA LEU A 1035 -36.24 -36.26 10.55
C LEU A 1035 -34.87 -36.36 9.85
N PRO A 1036 -33.90 -35.46 10.10
CA PRO A 1036 -32.48 -35.77 10.02
C PRO A 1036 -31.93 -35.88 11.44
N PHE A 1037 -31.68 -37.12 11.88
CA PHE A 1037 -30.87 -37.57 13.02
C PHE A 1037 -30.78 -36.71 14.31
N LEU A 1038 -31.26 -37.35 15.40
CA LEU A 1038 -31.09 -37.02 16.83
C LEU A 1038 -29.68 -36.56 17.23
#